data_AF-A0A4R8DV47-F1
#
_entry.id   AF-A0A4R8DV47-F1
#
_cell.length_a   1.000
_cell.length_b   1.000
_cell.length_c   1.000
_cell.angle_alpha   90.00
_cell.angle_beta   90.00
_cell.angle_gamma   90.00
#
_symmetry.space_group_name_H-M   'P 1'
#
loop_
_entity.id
_entity.type
_entity.pdbx_description
1 polymer ?
#
loop_
_entity_poly.entity_id
_entity_poly.type
_entity_poly.pdbx_seq_one_letter_code
_entity_poly.pdbx_strand_id
1 'polypeptide(L)'
;MRCFFTLAILLTFLCITKGATAAPARPGLLAPAVFAVGDSTPVQKEAGLLKRIIAFLHFKKNFIAAQQKRVLAIIDSTGLQKAVDSIQSQVTAQGKAATAQETQIVGLINDLAKSLDSLKKPLPVPAPSPGKPLPGDTVDMPGGAGSFQDLVSQVVPMLQGGPSDAAAQKASAVHVAMIQRLLARPPLEEDTIKINDTLSKSIRIGTVHTREVRGFYPYWSRPGFPRQTYEVINNVDYYGATFQPSTGNLDMHGWDTAAVIQNAKAAGANLSLTLFCQRPGAVDTLLRSRSAQFNLILHLRSLLSYHNAEGVTIFFEKLPAGAVNSERFTQFMDDLSDSLHASPFLFKVNLVLPRVDPARQFNLEALGQDVDRFLVDFTHVEGDRRGPLAPLQGMVNNDVQSCMSRYLATGLPPSHFFLVLPYYGIIDTPGTPRYITYGRIRSLYAAEPRYDDATGTAFLDTPGRARIWFDDARTLSKKYDYVLSAGLGGVAIRLMGDDAPYGELQEALMDKFVVADTTYIADIRKVSRPLIPFTGWKWTLPYLQAKYEQYEFLFSYPCVIDFPKVLRKRWSRMGIDDLDRNSVEDECRRSFGILTLFFFLVFGGLLLLFAYQIRRKPRWVFRKPCMAIMVLVAVLVTVSAFMWAFVTRSIGGFGTSSEPQECYDFPLSTLFWFIVVGLLIGGVITRYLVFPLIKKDHIP
;
A
#
# COMPACT_ATOMS: atom_id res chain seq x y z
N MET A 1 -29.79 -32.37 31.49
CA MET A 1 -28.97 -31.38 30.75
C MET A 1 -29.07 -29.98 31.35
N ARG A 2 -30.26 -29.35 31.45
CA ARG A 2 -30.42 -28.00 32.05
C ARG A 2 -29.76 -27.85 33.43
N CYS A 3 -29.97 -28.80 34.36
CA CYS A 3 -29.41 -28.76 35.72
C CYS A 3 -27.88 -28.83 35.82
N PHE A 4 -27.21 -29.56 34.93
CA PHE A 4 -25.74 -29.74 35.00
C PHE A 4 -25.01 -28.47 34.54
N PHE A 5 -25.57 -27.82 33.51
CA PHE A 5 -25.13 -26.50 33.05
C PHE A 5 -25.45 -25.39 34.06
N THR A 6 -26.61 -25.42 34.73
CA THR A 6 -26.90 -24.44 35.80
C THR A 6 -25.96 -24.60 36.98
N LEU A 7 -25.59 -25.85 37.34
CA LEU A 7 -24.67 -26.13 38.44
C LEU A 7 -23.24 -25.71 38.12
N ALA A 8 -22.75 -25.99 36.90
CA ALA A 8 -21.43 -25.57 36.44
C ALA A 8 -21.32 -24.04 36.42
N ILE A 9 -22.36 -23.37 35.92
CA ILE A 9 -22.47 -21.90 35.91
C ILE A 9 -22.48 -21.35 37.35
N LEU A 10 -23.32 -21.88 38.25
CA LEU A 10 -23.37 -21.47 39.67
C LEU A 10 -22.02 -21.62 40.40
N LEU A 11 -21.28 -22.69 40.12
CA LEU A 11 -19.97 -22.96 40.72
C LEU A 11 -18.90 -21.97 40.23
N THR A 12 -18.90 -21.62 38.94
CA THR A 12 -18.09 -20.49 38.44
C THR A 12 -18.50 -19.15 39.05
N PHE A 13 -19.80 -18.92 39.32
CA PHE A 13 -20.30 -17.69 39.94
C PHE A 13 -19.91 -17.53 41.44
N LEU A 14 -19.82 -18.62 42.19
CA LEU A 14 -19.44 -18.61 43.61
C LEU A 14 -17.95 -18.33 43.85
N CYS A 15 -17.08 -18.69 42.90
CA CYS A 15 -15.65 -18.40 43.00
C CYS A 15 -15.30 -16.92 42.74
N ILE A 16 -16.16 -16.16 42.05
CA ILE A 16 -15.88 -14.77 41.65
C ILE A 16 -16.29 -13.75 42.73
N THR A 17 -17.19 -14.10 43.64
CA THR A 17 -17.86 -13.14 44.54
C THR A 17 -17.24 -12.98 45.93
N LYS A 18 -16.27 -13.81 46.34
CA LYS A 18 -15.76 -13.84 47.74
C LYS A 18 -14.51 -13.00 48.05
N GLY A 19 -13.99 -12.21 47.11
CA GLY A 19 -12.75 -11.46 47.31
C GLY A 19 -12.89 -9.94 47.24
N ALA A 20 -13.54 -9.29 48.21
CA ALA A 20 -13.33 -7.86 48.48
C ALA A 20 -14.00 -7.43 49.79
N THR A 21 -13.21 -7.18 50.83
CA THR A 21 -13.61 -6.44 52.03
C THR A 21 -12.73 -5.20 52.19
N ALA A 22 -13.40 -4.09 52.50
CA ALA A 22 -12.92 -2.85 53.13
C ALA A 22 -12.07 -1.85 52.30
N ALA A 23 -12.67 -0.68 52.06
CA ALA A 23 -11.98 0.58 51.80
C ALA A 23 -11.96 1.44 53.08
N PRO A 24 -11.03 2.39 53.22
CA PRO A 24 -11.44 3.70 53.74
C PRO A 24 -10.86 4.92 53.01
N ALA A 25 -11.74 5.92 52.90
CA ALA A 25 -11.61 7.37 53.07
C ALA A 25 -10.47 8.20 52.40
N ARG A 26 -10.89 9.23 51.66
CA ARG A 26 -10.16 10.50 51.38
C ARG A 26 -10.15 11.40 52.63
N PRO A 27 -9.16 12.30 52.76
CA PRO A 27 -9.33 13.73 52.40
C PRO A 27 -8.08 14.26 51.65
N GLY A 28 -7.96 15.44 51.05
CA GLY A 28 -8.67 16.71 50.97
C GLY A 28 -7.72 17.71 50.27
N LEU A 29 -8.26 18.76 49.64
CA LEU A 29 -7.57 19.85 48.94
C LEU A 29 -6.44 20.51 49.76
N LEU A 30 -5.40 21.04 49.08
CA LEU A 30 -4.89 22.42 49.17
C LEU A 30 -3.68 22.64 48.23
N ALA A 31 -3.61 23.83 47.65
CA ALA A 31 -2.46 24.44 46.97
C ALA A 31 -2.27 25.86 47.55
N PRO A 32 -1.21 26.63 47.25
CA PRO A 32 0.19 26.31 46.90
C PRO A 32 1.18 26.98 47.88
N ALA A 33 2.47 26.63 47.84
CA ALA A 33 3.54 27.45 48.41
C ALA A 33 4.77 27.45 47.51
N VAL A 34 5.24 28.65 47.19
CA VAL A 34 6.43 29.00 46.41
C VAL A 34 7.65 28.93 47.32
N PHE A 35 8.71 28.24 46.91
CA PHE A 35 10.10 28.58 47.28
C PHE A 35 11.06 28.21 46.13
N ALA A 36 12.14 28.99 46.06
CA ALA A 36 12.97 29.25 44.90
C ALA A 36 14.14 28.25 44.70
N VAL A 37 14.49 28.10 43.41
CA VAL A 37 15.80 27.94 42.77
C VAL A 37 16.84 26.99 43.41
N GLY A 38 17.16 25.93 42.66
CA GLY A 38 18.44 25.23 42.67
C GLY A 38 18.73 24.71 41.26
N ASP A 39 19.82 25.18 40.66
CA ASP A 39 20.31 24.85 39.33
C ASP A 39 20.52 23.33 39.11
N SER A 40 20.08 22.81 37.98
CA SER A 40 20.86 21.89 37.14
C SER A 40 20.15 21.57 35.81
N THR A 41 20.78 22.04 34.72
CA THR A 41 20.82 21.48 33.36
C THR A 41 19.51 21.36 32.54
N PRO A 42 19.39 22.03 31.38
CA PRO A 42 18.26 21.83 30.49
C PRO A 42 18.45 20.57 29.63
N VAL A 43 17.67 19.54 29.96
CA VAL A 43 17.28 18.47 29.03
C VAL A 43 16.39 19.11 27.94
N GLN A 44 16.99 19.57 26.86
CA GLN A 44 16.28 19.97 25.64
C GLN A 44 17.12 19.59 24.41
N LYS A 45 16.86 18.42 23.83
CA LYS A 45 17.22 18.14 22.42
C LYS A 45 16.39 17.04 21.75
N GLU A 46 15.66 16.20 22.48
CA GLU A 46 14.96 15.05 21.88
C GLU A 46 13.52 15.36 21.39
N ALA A 47 12.81 16.33 21.99
CA ALA A 47 11.46 16.70 21.57
C ALA A 47 11.39 17.40 20.18
N GLY A 48 12.52 17.95 19.70
CA GLY A 48 12.61 18.56 18.38
C GLY A 48 12.81 17.53 17.25
N LEU A 49 13.37 16.36 17.56
CA LEU A 49 13.72 15.33 16.58
C LEU A 49 12.49 14.54 16.17
N LEU A 50 11.68 14.12 17.14
CA LEU A 50 10.46 13.36 16.89
C LEU A 50 9.39 14.19 16.14
N LYS A 51 9.30 15.49 16.45
CA LYS A 51 8.44 16.44 15.73
C LYS A 51 8.90 16.64 14.27
N ARG A 52 10.19 16.47 13.97
CA ARG A 52 10.75 16.49 12.60
C ARG A 52 10.54 15.15 11.87
N ILE A 53 10.57 14.03 12.58
CA ILE A 53 10.26 12.69 12.05
C ILE A 53 8.77 12.60 11.68
N ILE A 54 7.87 13.09 12.53
CA ILE A 54 6.42 13.16 12.23
C ILE A 54 6.13 14.16 11.10
N ALA A 55 6.92 15.24 10.97
CA ALA A 55 6.81 16.17 9.84
C ALA A 55 7.31 15.58 8.50
N PHE A 56 8.23 14.61 8.54
CA PHE A 56 8.71 13.85 7.38
C PHE A 56 7.72 12.74 6.97
N LEU A 57 7.03 12.13 7.96
CA LEU A 57 6.00 11.11 7.73
C LEU A 57 4.62 11.68 7.36
N HIS A 58 4.43 13.01 7.40
CA HIS A 58 3.21 13.67 6.94
C HIS A 58 3.24 13.90 5.42
N PHE A 59 2.92 12.83 4.67
CA PHE A 59 2.69 12.90 3.24
C PHE A 59 1.49 13.81 2.90
N LYS A 60 1.62 14.48 1.74
CA LYS A 60 0.71 15.43 1.06
C LYS A 60 0.61 16.87 1.61
N LYS A 61 0.71 17.17 2.91
CA LYS A 61 0.55 18.57 3.39
C LYS A 61 1.85 19.40 3.41
N ASN A 62 3.01 18.77 3.61
CA ASN A 62 4.31 19.46 3.67
C ASN A 62 5.03 19.59 2.32
N PHE A 63 4.63 18.83 1.30
CA PHE A 63 5.24 18.95 -0.03
C PHE A 63 4.99 20.33 -0.64
N ILE A 64 3.79 20.90 -0.48
CA ILE A 64 3.44 22.23 -1.00
C ILE A 64 4.22 23.34 -0.26
N ALA A 65 4.40 23.23 1.06
CA ALA A 65 5.18 24.21 1.83
C ALA A 65 6.70 24.13 1.56
N ALA A 66 7.23 22.93 1.30
CA ALA A 66 8.61 22.71 0.90
C ALA A 66 8.86 23.17 -0.55
N GLN A 67 7.90 22.96 -1.45
CA GLN A 67 7.92 23.49 -2.82
C GLN A 67 7.83 25.02 -2.82
N GLN A 68 6.96 25.64 -2.00
CA GLN A 68 6.89 27.09 -1.83
C GLN A 68 8.20 27.67 -1.27
N LYS A 69 8.83 27.02 -0.29
CA LYS A 69 10.15 27.43 0.21
C LYS A 69 11.25 27.30 -0.84
N ARG A 70 11.21 26.26 -1.68
CA ARG A 70 12.14 26.09 -2.82
C ARG A 70 11.91 27.15 -3.89
N VAL A 71 10.67 27.44 -4.24
CA VAL A 71 10.32 28.49 -5.21
C VAL A 71 10.72 29.88 -4.69
N LEU A 72 10.48 30.18 -3.40
CA LEU A 72 10.94 31.42 -2.76
C LEU A 72 12.47 31.50 -2.71
N ALA A 73 13.17 30.40 -2.40
CA ALA A 73 14.63 30.36 -2.42
C ALA A 73 15.19 30.51 -3.85
N ILE A 74 14.50 30.00 -4.88
CA ILE A 74 14.86 30.17 -6.30
C ILE A 74 14.63 31.63 -6.74
N ILE A 75 13.54 32.26 -6.31
CA ILE A 75 13.27 33.70 -6.55
C ILE A 75 14.34 34.58 -5.89
N ASP A 76 14.77 34.24 -4.67
CA ASP A 76 15.82 34.98 -3.95
C ASP A 76 17.23 34.75 -4.53
N SER A 77 17.52 33.54 -5.02
CA SER A 77 18.83 33.16 -5.59
C SER A 77 19.02 33.52 -7.06
N THR A 78 17.94 33.69 -7.82
CA THR A 78 18.00 34.18 -9.21
C THR A 78 18.17 35.69 -9.32
N GLY A 79 18.10 36.42 -8.20
CA GLY A 79 18.31 37.87 -8.19
C GLY A 79 17.22 38.66 -8.94
N LEU A 80 16.09 38.03 -9.24
CA LEU A 80 15.02 38.59 -10.08
C LEU A 80 14.47 39.91 -9.51
N GLN A 81 14.34 40.00 -8.19
CA GLN A 81 13.93 41.23 -7.50
C GLN A 81 14.96 42.35 -7.72
N LYS A 82 16.25 42.04 -7.62
CA LYS A 82 17.34 43.01 -7.86
C LYS A 82 17.40 43.44 -9.33
N ALA A 83 17.06 42.56 -10.27
CA ALA A 83 16.95 42.89 -11.68
C ALA A 83 15.77 43.83 -11.95
N VAL A 84 14.60 43.58 -11.34
CA VAL A 84 13.44 44.49 -11.40
C VAL A 84 13.75 45.84 -10.77
N ASP A 85 14.39 45.88 -9.60
CA ASP A 85 14.78 47.13 -8.93
C ASP A 85 15.87 47.91 -9.71
N SER A 86 16.78 47.19 -10.38
CA SER A 86 17.78 47.76 -11.29
C SER A 86 17.14 48.38 -12.52
N ILE A 87 16.14 47.73 -13.12
CA ILE A 87 15.42 48.26 -14.28
C ILE A 87 14.59 49.48 -13.87
N GLN A 88 13.92 49.42 -12.72
CA GLN A 88 13.15 50.53 -12.16
C GLN A 88 14.05 51.77 -11.92
N SER A 89 15.24 51.57 -11.36
CA SER A 89 16.18 52.67 -11.11
C SER A 89 16.80 53.25 -12.38
N GLN A 90 17.08 52.41 -13.41
CA GLN A 90 17.55 52.88 -14.72
C GLN A 90 16.48 53.72 -15.45
N VAL A 91 15.22 53.32 -15.38
CA VAL A 91 14.10 54.06 -15.99
C VAL A 91 13.83 55.38 -15.26
N THR A 92 14.02 55.42 -13.95
CA THR A 92 13.84 56.65 -13.15
C THR A 92 15.01 57.64 -13.33
N ALA A 93 16.22 57.14 -13.62
CA ALA A 93 17.41 57.95 -13.86
C ALA A 93 17.45 58.62 -15.25
N GLN A 94 16.70 58.09 -16.24
CA GLN A 94 16.57 58.68 -17.59
C GLN A 94 15.44 59.73 -17.70
N GLY A 95 14.99 60.30 -16.57
CA GLY A 95 13.94 61.31 -16.57
C GLY A 95 14.32 62.60 -17.30
N LYS A 96 13.84 62.76 -18.54
CA LYS A 96 13.06 63.92 -19.04
C LYS A 96 12.87 63.85 -20.58
N ALA A 97 11.95 63.00 -21.03
CA ALA A 97 11.05 63.18 -22.19
C ALA A 97 10.44 61.82 -22.58
N ALA A 98 9.55 61.28 -21.74
CA ALA A 98 8.99 59.95 -21.96
C ALA A 98 7.66 59.99 -22.72
N THR A 99 7.54 59.19 -23.77
CA THR A 99 6.33 59.02 -24.60
C THR A 99 5.38 57.98 -23.99
N ALA A 100 4.12 57.95 -24.45
CA ALA A 100 3.04 57.10 -23.89
C ALA A 100 3.38 55.59 -23.80
N GLN A 101 4.33 55.11 -24.59
CA GLN A 101 4.77 53.71 -24.62
C GLN A 101 5.66 53.35 -23.41
N GLU A 102 6.44 54.30 -22.88
CA GLU A 102 7.28 54.08 -21.69
C GLU A 102 6.43 54.02 -20.40
N THR A 103 5.34 54.78 -20.34
CA THR A 103 4.38 54.73 -19.21
C THR A 103 3.70 53.36 -19.11
N GLN A 104 3.47 52.70 -20.25
CA GLN A 104 2.86 51.37 -20.29
C GLN A 104 3.83 50.28 -19.82
N ILE A 105 5.12 50.39 -20.16
CA ILE A 105 6.16 49.46 -19.70
C ILE A 105 6.38 49.59 -18.19
N VAL A 106 6.39 50.82 -17.65
CA VAL A 106 6.47 51.06 -16.20
C VAL A 106 5.23 50.53 -15.47
N GLY A 107 4.05 50.61 -16.09
CA GLY A 107 2.82 49.99 -15.58
C GLY A 107 2.95 48.47 -15.44
N LEU A 108 3.42 47.80 -16.50
CA LEU A 108 3.60 46.35 -16.52
C LEU A 108 4.66 45.87 -15.51
N ILE A 109 5.74 46.63 -15.33
CA ILE A 109 6.78 46.32 -14.33
C ILE A 109 6.21 46.46 -12.91
N ASN A 110 5.42 47.51 -12.65
CA ASN A 110 4.75 47.69 -11.36
C ASN A 110 3.71 46.60 -11.07
N ASP A 111 3.00 46.11 -12.09
CA ASP A 111 2.04 45.02 -11.94
C ASP A 111 2.74 43.68 -11.72
N LEU A 112 3.89 43.45 -12.37
CA LEU A 112 4.74 42.30 -12.12
C LEU A 112 5.29 42.32 -10.67
N ALA A 113 5.75 43.48 -10.19
CA ALA A 113 6.23 43.66 -8.83
C ALA A 113 5.13 43.42 -7.78
N LYS A 114 3.91 43.91 -8.03
CA LYS A 114 2.74 43.67 -7.16
C LYS A 114 2.30 42.21 -7.15
N SER A 115 2.32 41.52 -8.29
CA SER A 115 2.05 40.08 -8.35
C SER A 115 3.12 39.25 -7.65
N LEU A 116 4.37 39.70 -7.65
CA LEU A 116 5.45 39.07 -6.90
C LEU A 116 5.30 39.26 -5.38
N ASP A 117 4.78 40.41 -4.95
CA ASP A 117 4.57 40.74 -3.55
C ASP A 117 3.31 40.07 -2.97
N SER A 118 2.27 39.86 -3.79
CA SER A 118 1.07 39.09 -3.41
C SER A 118 1.37 37.60 -3.19
N LEU A 119 2.34 37.03 -3.92
CA LEU A 119 2.85 35.66 -3.72
C LEU A 119 3.62 35.50 -2.39
N LYS A 120 4.06 36.59 -1.75
CA LYS A 120 4.77 36.57 -0.46
C LYS A 120 3.85 36.62 0.77
N LYS A 121 2.54 36.89 0.61
CA LYS A 121 1.60 36.94 1.74
C LYS A 121 1.05 35.54 2.09
N PRO A 122 1.20 35.07 3.34
CA PRO A 122 0.57 33.81 3.78
C PRO A 122 -0.94 33.98 3.95
N LEU A 123 -1.73 33.02 3.43
CA LEU A 123 -3.19 32.94 3.63
C LEU A 123 -3.54 32.71 5.12
N PRO A 124 -4.69 33.23 5.62
CA PRO A 124 -5.04 33.13 7.03
C PRO A 124 -5.33 31.68 7.44
N VAL A 125 -4.65 31.21 8.48
CA VAL A 125 -4.92 29.94 9.15
C VAL A 125 -5.76 30.24 10.41
N PRO A 126 -6.88 29.52 10.69
CA PRO A 126 -7.62 29.71 11.93
C PRO A 126 -6.77 29.30 13.14
N ALA A 127 -6.79 30.12 14.18
CA ALA A 127 -5.93 29.96 15.37
C ALA A 127 -6.20 28.62 16.13
N PRO A 128 -5.16 27.96 16.65
CA PRO A 128 -5.31 26.76 17.46
C PRO A 128 -5.79 27.10 18.89
N SER A 129 -6.77 26.32 19.38
CA SER A 129 -7.18 26.27 20.78
C SER A 129 -6.05 25.75 21.68
N PRO A 130 -5.85 26.29 22.91
CA PRO A 130 -4.72 25.95 23.76
C PRO A 130 -4.94 24.62 24.50
N GLY A 131 -4.34 23.53 23.99
CA GLY A 131 -4.19 22.25 24.69
C GLY A 131 -2.74 22.01 25.11
N LYS A 132 -2.53 21.62 26.37
CA LYS A 132 -1.22 21.38 27.03
C LYS A 132 -0.27 20.45 26.24
N PRO A 133 1.06 20.60 26.40
CA PRO A 133 2.04 19.74 25.73
C PRO A 133 2.02 18.31 26.29
N LEU A 134 2.04 17.32 25.40
CA LEU A 134 2.22 15.90 25.72
C LEU A 134 3.73 15.57 25.85
N PRO A 135 4.13 14.71 26.81
CA PRO A 135 5.52 14.30 27.01
C PRO A 135 5.95 13.20 26.04
N GLY A 136 7.27 13.11 25.82
CA GLY A 136 7.92 12.50 24.66
C GLY A 136 7.64 11.02 24.37
N ASP A 137 7.53 10.71 23.08
CA ASP A 137 7.25 9.37 22.58
C ASP A 137 8.54 8.56 22.38
N THR A 138 8.58 7.36 22.96
CA THR A 138 9.44 6.26 22.52
C THR A 138 8.55 5.17 21.92
N VAL A 139 8.83 4.79 20.68
CA VAL A 139 8.13 3.72 19.95
C VAL A 139 8.83 2.40 20.26
N ASP A 140 8.16 1.51 20.99
CA ASP A 140 8.58 0.11 21.13
C ASP A 140 7.87 -0.76 20.08
N MET A 141 8.66 -1.35 19.18
CA MET A 141 8.23 -2.40 18.25
C MET A 141 8.64 -3.77 18.83
N PRO A 142 7.80 -4.82 18.75
CA PRO A 142 8.20 -6.16 19.16
C PRO A 142 9.28 -6.71 18.20
N GLY A 143 10.34 -7.26 18.79
CA GLY A 143 11.57 -7.65 18.12
C GLY A 143 11.40 -8.69 17.01
N GLY A 144 11.83 -8.29 15.83
CA GLY A 144 12.27 -9.12 14.71
C GLY A 144 13.42 -8.38 14.02
N ALA A 145 14.52 -9.07 13.73
CA ALA A 145 15.82 -8.49 13.38
C ALA A 145 15.76 -7.41 12.26
N GLY A 146 16.32 -6.22 12.55
CA GLY A 146 16.52 -5.11 11.61
C GLY A 146 15.41 -4.04 11.65
N SER A 147 15.30 -3.30 12.75
CA SER A 147 14.18 -2.40 13.01
C SER A 147 14.22 -1.14 12.13
N PHE A 148 13.05 -0.59 11.77
CA PHE A 148 12.90 0.72 11.12
C PHE A 148 13.63 1.84 11.87
N GLN A 149 13.73 1.73 13.20
CA GLN A 149 14.52 2.60 14.08
C GLN A 149 16.02 2.61 13.75
N ASP A 150 16.61 1.47 13.39
CA ASP A 150 18.02 1.36 13.02
C ASP A 150 18.32 2.06 11.69
N LEU A 151 17.33 2.11 10.80
CA LEU A 151 17.43 2.86 9.55
C LEU A 151 17.32 4.36 9.80
N VAL A 152 16.36 4.78 10.64
CA VAL A 152 16.16 6.19 11.01
C VAL A 152 17.39 6.75 11.72
N SER A 153 18.06 5.97 12.57
CA SER A 153 19.28 6.40 13.27
C SER A 153 20.50 6.58 12.34
N GLN A 154 20.56 5.85 11.21
CA GLN A 154 21.59 6.04 10.17
C GLN A 154 21.34 7.26 9.28
N VAL A 155 20.09 7.71 9.13
CA VAL A 155 19.70 8.84 8.26
C VAL A 155 19.96 10.20 8.93
N VAL A 156 19.82 10.28 10.25
CA VAL A 156 19.92 11.54 11.02
C VAL A 156 21.27 12.28 10.88
N PRO A 157 22.44 11.60 10.88
CA PRO A 157 23.73 12.27 10.68
C PRO A 157 23.95 12.77 9.25
N MET A 158 23.33 12.14 8.24
CA MET A 158 23.55 12.49 6.82
C MET A 158 22.86 13.79 6.40
N LEU A 159 21.81 14.19 7.12
CA LEU A 159 21.08 15.45 6.91
C LEU A 159 21.80 16.68 7.50
N GLN A 160 22.90 16.48 8.25
CA GLN A 160 23.69 17.55 8.86
C GLN A 160 24.89 17.97 8.00
N GLY A 161 25.23 17.19 6.96
CA GLY A 161 26.21 17.56 5.95
C GLY A 161 25.56 18.38 4.84
N GLY A 162 26.22 19.44 4.38
CA GLY A 162 25.75 20.27 3.26
C GLY A 162 25.49 19.47 1.96
N PRO A 163 24.97 20.12 0.91
CA PRO A 163 24.56 19.47 -0.33
C PRO A 163 25.78 18.97 -1.10
N SER A 164 26.19 17.74 -0.84
CA SER A 164 27.10 16.99 -1.69
C SER A 164 26.31 15.93 -2.45
N ASP A 165 26.66 15.67 -3.70
CA ASP A 165 26.02 14.64 -4.53
C ASP A 165 26.04 13.26 -3.84
N ALA A 166 27.08 13.00 -3.03
CA ALA A 166 27.21 11.78 -2.24
C ALA A 166 26.12 11.66 -1.13
N ALA A 167 25.69 12.76 -0.52
CA ALA A 167 24.61 12.74 0.47
C ALA A 167 23.25 12.49 -0.18
N ALA A 168 23.00 13.08 -1.35
CA ALA A 168 21.78 12.86 -2.12
C ALA A 168 21.66 11.41 -2.62
N GLN A 169 22.77 10.84 -3.13
CA GLN A 169 22.82 9.43 -3.54
C GLN A 169 22.57 8.47 -2.37
N LYS A 170 23.14 8.74 -1.20
CA LYS A 170 22.88 7.93 0.01
C LYS A 170 21.42 8.01 0.44
N ALA A 171 20.80 9.19 0.41
CA ALA A 171 19.39 9.35 0.74
C ALA A 171 18.48 8.58 -0.24
N SER A 172 18.78 8.64 -1.54
CA SER A 172 18.09 7.88 -2.59
C SER A 172 18.21 6.36 -2.35
N ALA A 173 19.42 5.86 -2.08
CA ALA A 173 19.64 4.45 -1.78
C ALA A 173 18.86 3.96 -0.54
N VAL A 174 18.80 4.78 0.52
CA VAL A 174 17.99 4.47 1.71
C VAL A 174 16.50 4.45 1.39
N HIS A 175 16.02 5.40 0.58
CA HIS A 175 14.63 5.45 0.15
C HIS A 175 14.24 4.22 -0.68
N VAL A 176 15.05 3.87 -1.68
CA VAL A 176 14.83 2.66 -2.50
C VAL A 176 14.81 1.40 -1.64
N ALA A 177 15.76 1.26 -0.71
CA ALA A 177 15.78 0.11 0.20
C ALA A 177 14.53 0.03 1.09
N MET A 178 13.99 1.18 1.53
CA MET A 178 12.72 1.23 2.26
C MET A 178 11.55 0.77 1.38
N ILE A 179 11.43 1.29 0.16
CA ILE A 179 10.35 0.90 -0.76
C ILE A 179 10.45 -0.59 -1.12
N GLN A 180 11.64 -1.12 -1.41
CA GLN A 180 11.84 -2.54 -1.68
C GLN A 180 11.37 -3.42 -0.53
N ARG A 181 11.64 -3.02 0.72
CA ARG A 181 11.13 -3.73 1.90
C ARG A 181 9.60 -3.68 1.99
N LEU A 182 8.98 -2.55 1.68
CA LEU A 182 7.52 -2.41 1.65
C LEU A 182 6.88 -3.28 0.57
N LEU A 183 7.47 -3.34 -0.62
CA LEU A 183 7.01 -4.21 -1.72
C LEU A 183 7.16 -5.70 -1.39
N ALA A 184 8.16 -6.07 -0.59
CA ALA A 184 8.35 -7.44 -0.14
C ALA A 184 7.36 -7.89 0.97
N ARG A 185 6.53 -6.97 1.51
CA ARG A 185 5.59 -7.31 2.58
C ARG A 185 4.39 -8.11 2.05
N PRO A 186 3.84 -9.03 2.85
CA PRO A 186 2.59 -9.70 2.51
C PRO A 186 1.45 -8.69 2.28
N PRO A 187 0.57 -8.91 1.30
CA PRO A 187 -0.63 -8.10 1.13
C PRO A 187 -1.45 -8.11 2.42
N LEU A 188 -1.97 -6.95 2.82
CA LEU A 188 -2.88 -6.76 3.95
C LEU A 188 -2.25 -6.82 5.35
N GLU A 189 -0.92 -6.94 5.49
CA GLU A 189 -0.24 -6.90 6.79
C GLU A 189 -0.56 -5.60 7.55
N GLU A 190 -0.92 -5.73 8.84
CA GLU A 190 -1.31 -4.61 9.70
C GLU A 190 -0.23 -4.38 10.77
N ASP A 191 0.28 -3.15 10.83
CA ASP A 191 1.18 -2.71 11.90
C ASP A 191 0.37 -2.04 13.00
N THR A 192 0.88 -2.10 14.23
CA THR A 192 0.25 -1.44 15.36
C THR A 192 1.14 -0.32 15.87
N ILE A 193 0.70 0.94 15.70
CA ILE A 193 1.34 2.09 16.33
C ILE A 193 0.80 2.25 17.75
N LYS A 194 1.69 2.17 18.74
CA LYS A 194 1.35 2.51 20.13
C LYS A 194 1.30 4.04 20.27
N ILE A 195 0.12 4.59 20.60
CA ILE A 195 -0.05 6.03 20.85
C ILE A 195 0.17 6.32 22.34
N ASN A 196 -0.31 5.43 23.21
CA ASN A 196 -0.02 5.44 24.64
C ASN A 196 -0.23 4.02 25.21
N ASP A 197 -0.09 3.84 26.52
CA ASP A 197 -0.24 2.53 27.17
C ASP A 197 -1.64 1.89 27.02
N THR A 198 -2.65 2.68 26.64
CA THR A 198 -4.05 2.23 26.54
C THR A 198 -4.62 2.28 25.12
N LEU A 199 -3.96 2.96 24.19
CA LEU A 199 -4.44 3.22 22.83
C LEU A 199 -3.36 2.82 21.82
N SER A 200 -3.73 1.91 20.94
CA SER A 200 -2.93 1.51 19.80
C SER A 200 -3.75 1.65 18.53
N LYS A 201 -3.18 2.21 17.47
CA LYS A 201 -3.82 2.28 16.15
C LYS A 201 -3.22 1.24 15.23
N SER A 202 -4.09 0.42 14.65
CA SER A 202 -3.70 -0.42 13.53
C SER A 202 -3.57 0.46 12.29
N ILE A 203 -2.43 0.36 11.63
CA ILE A 203 -2.17 0.99 10.34
C ILE A 203 -1.81 -0.09 9.35
N ARG A 204 -2.08 0.19 8.08
CA ARG A 204 -1.51 -0.57 6.98
C ARG A 204 -0.60 0.36 6.21
N ILE A 205 0.65 -0.06 6.04
CA ILE A 205 1.65 0.66 5.27
C ILE A 205 1.71 0.00 3.90
N GLY A 206 1.43 0.78 2.85
CA GLY A 206 1.53 0.37 1.46
C GLY A 206 2.45 1.30 0.68
N THR A 207 2.47 1.11 -0.63
CA THR A 207 3.13 2.01 -1.57
C THR A 207 2.08 2.68 -2.45
N VAL A 208 2.35 3.93 -2.83
CA VAL A 208 1.54 4.67 -3.79
C VAL A 208 2.44 5.39 -4.78
N HIS A 209 1.97 5.51 -6.02
CA HIS A 209 2.67 6.26 -7.05
C HIS A 209 2.31 7.74 -7.00
N THR A 210 3.32 8.61 -7.02
CA THR A 210 3.12 10.06 -7.11
C THR A 210 2.73 10.51 -8.52
N ARG A 211 3.14 9.74 -9.54
CA ARG A 211 2.81 9.87 -10.96
C ARG A 211 2.73 8.50 -11.59
N GLU A 212 2.00 8.39 -12.69
CA GLU A 212 1.87 7.12 -13.41
C GLU A 212 3.20 6.70 -14.05
N VAL A 213 3.53 5.41 -13.92
CA VAL A 213 4.71 4.81 -14.55
C VAL A 213 4.23 3.71 -15.48
N ARG A 214 4.54 3.85 -16.75
CA ARG A 214 4.10 2.92 -17.80
C ARG A 214 5.26 2.19 -18.45
N GLY A 215 5.01 1.01 -18.97
CA GLY A 215 6.01 0.22 -19.70
C GLY A 215 5.43 -0.35 -21.00
N PHE A 216 6.04 0.00 -22.13
CA PHE A 216 5.75 -0.62 -23.41
C PHE A 216 6.36 -2.02 -23.45
N TYR A 217 5.52 -3.04 -23.44
CA TYR A 217 5.92 -4.42 -23.58
C TYR A 217 5.69 -4.91 -25.02
N PRO A 218 6.73 -5.15 -25.81
CA PRO A 218 6.57 -5.59 -27.19
C PRO A 218 6.10 -7.06 -27.28
N TYR A 219 5.18 -7.36 -28.20
CA TYR A 219 4.62 -8.71 -28.37
C TYR A 219 5.66 -9.79 -28.73
N TRP A 220 6.82 -9.39 -29.27
CA TRP A 220 7.91 -10.29 -29.61
C TRP A 220 8.85 -10.61 -28.43
N SER A 221 8.70 -9.94 -27.28
CA SER A 221 9.49 -10.24 -26.08
C SER A 221 9.00 -11.51 -25.39
N ARG A 222 9.91 -12.20 -24.69
CA ARG A 222 9.70 -13.61 -24.26
C ARG A 222 9.76 -13.91 -22.75
N PRO A 223 10.40 -13.13 -21.86
CA PRO A 223 10.21 -13.36 -20.43
C PRO A 223 9.09 -12.49 -19.86
N GLY A 224 8.31 -13.07 -18.95
CA GLY A 224 7.56 -12.30 -17.95
C GLY A 224 8.52 -11.77 -16.89
N PHE A 225 8.12 -10.71 -16.20
CA PHE A 225 8.95 -10.08 -15.16
C PHE A 225 8.58 -10.59 -13.76
N PRO A 226 9.46 -10.44 -12.77
CA PRO A 226 9.08 -10.67 -11.38
C PRO A 226 7.98 -9.68 -10.95
N ARG A 227 7.20 -10.08 -9.96
CA ARG A 227 6.05 -9.29 -9.45
C ARG A 227 6.42 -7.84 -9.12
N GLN A 228 7.58 -7.63 -8.52
CA GLN A 228 8.09 -6.33 -8.11
C GLN A 228 8.21 -5.34 -9.29
N THR A 229 8.48 -5.82 -10.50
CA THR A 229 8.53 -4.95 -11.69
C THR A 229 7.17 -4.33 -12.00
N TYR A 230 6.07 -5.07 -11.83
CA TYR A 230 4.72 -4.56 -12.06
C TYR A 230 4.21 -3.67 -10.91
N GLU A 231 4.78 -3.80 -9.71
CA GLU A 231 4.49 -2.90 -8.59
C GLU A 231 5.18 -1.54 -8.75
N VAL A 232 6.27 -1.46 -9.54
CA VAL A 232 6.93 -0.20 -9.91
C VAL A 232 6.34 0.37 -11.20
N ILE A 233 6.23 -0.45 -12.25
CA ILE A 233 5.60 -0.13 -13.53
C ILE A 233 4.14 -0.58 -13.47
N ASN A 234 3.29 0.28 -12.89
CA ASN A 234 1.92 -0.05 -12.55
C ASN A 234 0.93 0.02 -13.74
N ASN A 235 1.36 0.45 -14.91
CA ASN A 235 0.60 0.33 -16.16
C ASN A 235 1.44 -0.36 -17.23
N VAL A 236 0.95 -1.47 -17.75
CA VAL A 236 1.62 -2.23 -18.81
C VAL A 236 0.90 -1.98 -20.12
N ASP A 237 1.59 -1.29 -21.03
CA ASP A 237 1.15 -1.05 -22.40
C ASP A 237 1.65 -2.21 -23.27
N TYR A 238 0.82 -3.20 -23.57
CA TYR A 238 1.24 -4.27 -24.46
C TYR A 238 1.21 -3.79 -25.91
N TYR A 239 2.41 -3.71 -26.44
CA TYR A 239 2.80 -3.19 -27.74
C TYR A 239 2.77 -4.30 -28.77
N GLY A 240 1.57 -4.51 -29.32
CA GLY A 240 1.33 -5.64 -30.20
C GLY A 240 0.15 -5.54 -31.14
N ALA A 241 -0.92 -4.79 -30.85
CA ALA A 241 -2.07 -4.81 -31.75
C ALA A 241 -1.77 -4.12 -33.08
N THR A 242 -2.21 -4.75 -34.17
CA THR A 242 -2.21 -4.20 -35.52
C THR A 242 -3.60 -4.35 -36.14
N PHE A 243 -3.83 -3.75 -37.30
CA PHE A 243 -5.12 -3.83 -37.99
C PHE A 243 -4.95 -4.03 -39.49
N GLN A 244 -5.97 -4.64 -40.09
CA GLN A 244 -6.10 -4.72 -41.54
C GLN A 244 -6.74 -3.42 -42.08
N PRO A 245 -6.06 -2.62 -42.94
CA PRO A 245 -6.50 -1.27 -43.25
C PRO A 245 -7.86 -1.13 -43.93
N SER A 246 -8.21 -2.07 -44.81
CA SER A 246 -9.45 -2.02 -45.60
C SER A 246 -10.68 -2.49 -44.83
N THR A 247 -10.51 -3.37 -43.84
CA THR A 247 -11.62 -3.99 -43.11
C THR A 247 -11.71 -3.57 -41.65
N GLY A 248 -10.63 -3.07 -41.04
CA GLY A 248 -10.58 -2.77 -39.60
C GLY A 248 -10.45 -4.02 -38.71
N ASN A 249 -10.16 -5.19 -39.29
CA ASN A 249 -9.95 -6.40 -38.50
C ASN A 249 -8.67 -6.26 -37.67
N LEU A 250 -8.77 -6.58 -36.38
CA LEU A 250 -7.66 -6.45 -35.44
C LEU A 250 -6.87 -7.76 -35.35
N ASP A 251 -5.55 -7.64 -35.29
CA ASP A 251 -4.64 -8.73 -34.92
C ASP A 251 -3.96 -8.36 -33.60
N MET A 252 -4.19 -9.17 -32.58
CA MET A 252 -3.75 -8.94 -31.21
C MET A 252 -2.36 -9.51 -30.89
N HIS A 253 -1.73 -10.22 -31.85
CA HIS A 253 -0.37 -10.76 -31.72
C HIS A 253 -0.12 -11.60 -30.46
N GLY A 254 -1.13 -12.33 -29.99
CA GLY A 254 -1.01 -13.25 -28.85
C GLY A 254 -1.23 -12.62 -27.47
N TRP A 255 -1.86 -11.44 -27.39
CA TRP A 255 -2.26 -10.76 -26.15
C TRP A 255 -2.81 -11.74 -25.09
N ASP A 256 -3.77 -12.58 -25.46
CA ASP A 256 -4.48 -13.51 -24.56
C ASP A 256 -3.57 -14.55 -23.90
N THR A 257 -2.50 -14.90 -24.60
CA THR A 257 -1.56 -15.97 -24.21
C THR A 257 -0.28 -15.43 -23.60
N ALA A 258 -0.08 -14.11 -23.60
CA ALA A 258 1.16 -13.51 -23.15
C ALA A 258 1.30 -13.58 -21.62
N ALA A 259 2.36 -14.24 -21.15
CA ALA A 259 2.64 -14.39 -19.71
C ALA A 259 2.74 -13.03 -18.98
N VAL A 260 3.21 -11.99 -19.67
CA VAL A 260 3.28 -10.62 -19.11
C VAL A 260 1.91 -10.12 -18.66
N ILE A 261 0.84 -10.43 -19.39
CA ILE A 261 -0.51 -9.92 -19.15
C ILE A 261 -1.07 -10.60 -17.90
N GLN A 262 -0.85 -11.92 -17.77
CA GLN A 262 -1.25 -12.68 -16.60
C GLN A 262 -0.48 -12.24 -15.35
N ASN A 263 0.83 -12.05 -15.47
CA ASN A 263 1.66 -11.61 -14.35
C ASN A 263 1.33 -10.18 -13.90
N ALA A 264 1.14 -9.26 -14.83
CA ALA A 264 0.74 -7.88 -14.54
C ALA A 264 -0.63 -7.85 -13.85
N LYS A 265 -1.61 -8.61 -14.34
CA LYS A 265 -2.94 -8.73 -13.72
C LYS A 265 -2.87 -9.32 -12.31
N ALA A 266 -2.05 -10.35 -12.10
CA ALA A 266 -1.84 -10.96 -10.78
C ALA A 266 -1.16 -9.99 -9.80
N ALA A 267 -0.32 -9.07 -10.29
CA ALA A 267 0.29 -8.01 -9.49
C ALA A 267 -0.63 -6.79 -9.28
N GLY A 268 -1.81 -6.75 -9.92
CA GLY A 268 -2.74 -5.63 -9.83
C GLY A 268 -2.37 -4.42 -10.69
N ALA A 269 -1.47 -4.59 -11.68
CA ALA A 269 -1.14 -3.53 -12.63
C ALA A 269 -2.26 -3.32 -13.66
N ASN A 270 -2.43 -2.08 -14.10
CA ASN A 270 -3.35 -1.74 -15.18
C ASN A 270 -2.79 -2.24 -16.52
N LEU A 271 -3.68 -2.65 -17.41
CA LEU A 271 -3.33 -3.17 -18.74
C LEU A 271 -3.86 -2.22 -19.81
N SER A 272 -3.03 -1.81 -20.76
CA SER A 272 -3.45 -1.03 -21.92
C SER A 272 -2.98 -1.67 -23.23
N LEU A 273 -3.85 -1.68 -24.24
CA LEU A 273 -3.53 -2.23 -25.55
C LEU A 273 -2.94 -1.16 -26.45
N THR A 274 -1.71 -1.34 -26.93
CA THR A 274 -1.16 -0.42 -27.93
C THR A 274 -1.46 -0.91 -29.33
N LEU A 275 -2.29 -0.16 -30.06
CA LEU A 275 -2.54 -0.33 -31.48
C LEU A 275 -1.50 0.46 -32.27
N PHE A 276 -0.58 -0.24 -32.94
CA PHE A 276 0.54 0.39 -33.61
C PHE A 276 0.49 0.27 -35.14
N CYS A 277 0.95 1.30 -35.83
CA CYS A 277 1.13 1.28 -37.28
C CYS A 277 2.25 2.22 -37.73
N GLN A 278 3.21 1.68 -38.49
CA GLN A 278 4.34 2.45 -39.03
C GLN A 278 4.15 2.87 -40.50
N ARG A 279 3.06 2.39 -41.14
CA ARG A 279 2.81 2.58 -42.58
C ARG A 279 1.78 3.69 -42.79
N PRO A 280 2.18 4.91 -43.19
CA PRO A 280 1.24 6.02 -43.36
C PRO A 280 0.15 5.73 -44.41
N GLY A 281 0.44 4.96 -45.45
CA GLY A 281 -0.57 4.55 -46.44
C GLY A 281 -1.62 3.57 -45.89
N ALA A 282 -1.26 2.75 -44.90
CA ALA A 282 -2.21 1.89 -44.19
C ALA A 282 -3.13 2.72 -43.29
N VAL A 283 -2.57 3.71 -42.60
CA VAL A 283 -3.34 4.69 -41.82
C VAL A 283 -4.29 5.48 -42.75
N ASP A 284 -3.82 5.98 -43.89
CA ASP A 284 -4.68 6.69 -44.87
C ASP A 284 -5.87 5.82 -45.34
N THR A 285 -5.61 4.55 -45.63
CA THR A 285 -6.66 3.60 -46.06
C THR A 285 -7.73 3.41 -44.98
N LEU A 286 -7.31 3.27 -43.71
CA LEU A 286 -8.23 3.19 -42.57
C LEU A 286 -9.03 4.50 -42.40
N LEU A 287 -8.33 5.64 -42.41
CA LEU A 287 -8.93 6.96 -42.17
C LEU A 287 -9.92 7.39 -43.25
N ARG A 288 -9.87 6.79 -44.44
CA ARG A 288 -10.86 7.02 -45.52
C ARG A 288 -12.09 6.11 -45.45
N SER A 289 -12.03 5.01 -44.70
CA SER A 289 -13.08 3.99 -44.67
C SER A 289 -13.84 4.01 -43.34
N ARG A 290 -15.04 4.60 -43.33
CA ARG A 290 -15.89 4.67 -42.14
C ARG A 290 -16.28 3.30 -41.60
N SER A 291 -16.51 2.33 -42.49
CA SER A 291 -16.83 0.95 -42.11
C SER A 291 -15.64 0.26 -41.44
N ALA A 292 -14.42 0.48 -41.94
CA ALA A 292 -13.21 -0.08 -41.34
C ALA A 292 -12.93 0.54 -39.95
N GLN A 293 -13.11 1.85 -39.80
CA GLN A 293 -12.99 2.53 -38.50
C GLN A 293 -13.99 1.97 -37.49
N PHE A 294 -15.26 1.88 -37.86
CA PHE A 294 -16.30 1.35 -36.99
C PHE A 294 -16.02 -0.09 -36.55
N ASN A 295 -15.61 -0.95 -37.50
CA ASN A 295 -15.27 -2.33 -37.19
C ASN A 295 -14.05 -2.43 -36.23
N LEU A 296 -13.02 -1.62 -36.47
CA LEU A 296 -11.85 -1.57 -35.60
C LEU A 296 -12.21 -1.11 -34.18
N ILE A 297 -13.01 -0.05 -34.05
CA ILE A 297 -13.47 0.49 -32.77
C ILE A 297 -14.29 -0.56 -32.00
N LEU A 298 -15.19 -1.27 -32.67
CA LEU A 298 -15.97 -2.35 -32.05
C LEU A 298 -15.08 -3.50 -31.55
N HIS A 299 -14.10 -3.93 -32.36
CA HIS A 299 -13.16 -4.96 -31.94
C HIS A 299 -12.32 -4.53 -30.75
N LEU A 300 -11.78 -3.30 -30.76
CA LEU A 300 -11.05 -2.74 -29.63
C LEU A 300 -11.91 -2.76 -28.36
N ARG A 301 -13.12 -2.22 -28.42
CA ARG A 301 -14.04 -2.18 -27.27
C ARG A 301 -14.32 -3.58 -26.72
N SER A 302 -14.57 -4.56 -27.59
CA SER A 302 -14.81 -5.95 -27.17
C SER A 302 -13.59 -6.54 -26.48
N LEU A 303 -12.40 -6.34 -27.05
CA LEU A 303 -11.16 -6.89 -26.53
C LEU A 303 -10.79 -6.28 -25.17
N LEU A 304 -10.87 -4.95 -25.04
CA LEU A 304 -10.59 -4.25 -23.80
C LEU A 304 -11.50 -4.72 -22.65
N SER A 305 -12.79 -4.88 -22.94
CA SER A 305 -13.78 -5.41 -21.99
C SER A 305 -13.45 -6.83 -21.55
N TYR A 306 -13.13 -7.71 -22.51
CA TYR A 306 -12.84 -9.11 -22.22
C TYR A 306 -11.62 -9.28 -21.30
N HIS A 307 -10.59 -8.44 -21.46
CA HIS A 307 -9.38 -8.53 -20.62
C HIS A 307 -9.43 -7.72 -19.33
N ASN A 308 -10.49 -6.93 -19.10
CA ASN A 308 -10.53 -5.91 -18.06
C ASN A 308 -9.32 -4.98 -18.17
N ALA A 309 -9.07 -4.51 -19.40
CA ALA A 309 -8.03 -3.53 -19.68
C ALA A 309 -8.50 -2.13 -19.27
N GLU A 310 -7.54 -1.26 -18.92
CA GLU A 310 -7.78 0.15 -18.62
C GLU A 310 -8.10 0.95 -19.88
N GLY A 311 -7.48 0.62 -21.02
CA GLY A 311 -7.65 1.42 -22.22
C GLY A 311 -6.81 0.99 -23.43
N VAL A 312 -6.78 1.88 -24.44
CA VAL A 312 -6.03 1.71 -25.67
C VAL A 312 -5.04 2.87 -25.86
N THR A 313 -3.85 2.54 -26.35
CA THR A 313 -2.82 3.50 -26.74
C THR A 313 -2.68 3.47 -28.26
N ILE A 314 -3.01 4.58 -28.94
CA ILE A 314 -2.87 4.71 -30.39
C ILE A 314 -1.45 5.15 -30.71
N PHE A 315 -0.71 4.31 -31.42
CA PHE A 315 0.68 4.56 -31.81
C PHE A 315 0.84 4.49 -33.33
N PHE A 316 0.35 5.54 -34.01
CA PHE A 316 0.58 5.73 -35.43
C PHE A 316 1.84 6.57 -35.62
N GLU A 317 2.97 5.90 -35.82
CA GLU A 317 4.29 6.55 -35.87
C GLU A 317 4.38 7.63 -36.95
N LYS A 318 3.64 7.47 -38.05
CA LYS A 318 3.55 8.46 -39.13
C LYS A 318 2.12 8.58 -39.63
N LEU A 319 1.57 9.78 -39.56
CA LEU A 319 0.32 10.12 -40.21
C LEU A 319 0.56 10.46 -41.69
N PRO A 320 -0.41 10.18 -42.58
CA PRO A 320 -0.35 10.66 -43.95
C PRO A 320 -0.42 12.20 -43.97
N ALA A 321 0.45 12.83 -44.76
CA ALA A 321 0.57 14.29 -44.80
C ALA A 321 -0.69 14.99 -45.33
N GLY A 322 -0.89 16.25 -44.92
CA GLY A 322 -1.95 17.14 -45.40
C GLY A 322 -3.08 17.38 -44.40
N ALA A 323 -3.64 18.59 -44.41
CA ALA A 323 -4.67 19.03 -43.46
C ALA A 323 -5.91 18.11 -43.43
N VAL A 324 -6.38 17.65 -44.59
CA VAL A 324 -7.51 16.72 -44.71
C VAL A 324 -7.27 15.42 -43.94
N ASN A 325 -6.03 14.93 -43.91
CA ASN A 325 -5.70 13.71 -43.18
C ASN A 325 -5.58 13.94 -41.68
N SER A 326 -5.13 15.12 -41.26
CA SER A 326 -5.16 15.57 -39.87
C SER A 326 -6.60 15.65 -39.34
N GLU A 327 -7.52 16.21 -40.12
CA GLU A 327 -8.95 16.28 -39.80
C GLU A 327 -9.57 14.88 -39.70
N ARG A 328 -9.31 13.99 -40.67
CA ARG A 328 -9.78 12.60 -40.62
C ARG A 328 -9.25 11.84 -39.42
N PHE A 329 -7.99 12.06 -39.05
CA PHE A 329 -7.40 11.45 -37.87
C PHE A 329 -8.07 11.98 -36.60
N THR A 330 -8.31 13.28 -36.51
CA THR A 330 -9.03 13.91 -35.39
C THR A 330 -10.43 13.32 -35.26
N GLN A 331 -11.18 13.21 -36.36
CA GLN A 331 -12.51 12.58 -36.36
C GLN A 331 -12.47 11.12 -35.92
N PHE A 332 -11.47 10.35 -36.37
CA PHE A 332 -11.30 8.96 -35.93
C PHE A 332 -11.06 8.86 -34.42
N MET A 333 -10.28 9.78 -33.85
CA MET A 333 -10.02 9.83 -32.40
C MET A 333 -11.26 10.22 -31.60
N ASP A 334 -12.05 11.19 -32.10
CA ASP A 334 -13.37 11.58 -31.56
C ASP A 334 -14.31 10.36 -31.51
N ASP A 335 -14.48 9.64 -32.64
CA ASP A 335 -15.36 8.45 -32.68
C ASP A 335 -14.88 7.30 -31.78
N LEU A 336 -13.56 7.12 -31.70
CA LEU A 336 -12.94 6.12 -30.83
C LEU A 336 -13.20 6.47 -29.36
N SER A 337 -12.95 7.73 -28.99
CA SER A 337 -13.15 8.26 -27.64
C SER A 337 -14.60 8.13 -27.21
N ASP A 338 -15.55 8.64 -28.01
CA ASP A 338 -16.98 8.54 -27.75
C ASP A 338 -17.42 7.10 -27.50
N SER A 339 -16.98 6.16 -28.34
CA SER A 339 -17.35 4.75 -28.21
C SER A 339 -16.77 4.07 -26.96
N LEU A 340 -15.56 4.47 -26.55
CA LEU A 340 -14.85 3.89 -25.42
C LEU A 340 -15.23 4.53 -24.08
N HIS A 341 -15.48 5.84 -24.04
CA HIS A 341 -15.98 6.56 -22.86
C HIS A 341 -17.46 6.29 -22.59
N ALA A 342 -18.28 6.00 -23.62
CA ALA A 342 -19.67 5.57 -23.43
C ALA A 342 -19.78 4.14 -22.85
N SER A 343 -18.69 3.39 -22.78
CA SER A 343 -18.64 2.06 -22.16
C SER A 343 -18.79 2.15 -20.64
N PRO A 344 -19.47 1.20 -19.97
CA PRO A 344 -19.56 1.17 -18.50
C PRO A 344 -18.20 1.03 -17.81
N PHE A 345 -17.17 0.61 -18.54
CA PHE A 345 -15.80 0.45 -18.05
C PHE A 345 -14.95 1.73 -18.11
N LEU A 346 -15.44 2.80 -18.76
CA LEU A 346 -14.75 4.08 -18.92
C LEU A 346 -13.30 3.93 -19.40
N PHE A 347 -13.12 3.26 -20.55
CA PHE A 347 -11.80 2.96 -21.08
C PHE A 347 -11.04 4.23 -21.43
N LYS A 348 -9.75 4.28 -21.11
CA LYS A 348 -8.90 5.41 -21.45
C LYS A 348 -8.41 5.35 -22.89
N VAL A 349 -8.33 6.50 -23.54
CA VAL A 349 -7.76 6.67 -24.88
C VAL A 349 -6.48 7.47 -24.76
N ASN A 350 -5.36 6.82 -25.08
CA ASN A 350 -4.05 7.46 -25.06
C ASN A 350 -3.52 7.61 -26.50
N LEU A 351 -2.72 8.64 -26.75
CA LEU A 351 -2.13 8.91 -28.06
C LEU A 351 -0.62 9.12 -27.93
N VAL A 352 0.15 8.41 -28.75
CA VAL A 352 1.58 8.67 -28.90
C VAL A 352 1.81 9.79 -29.90
N LEU A 353 2.51 10.84 -29.47
CA LEU A 353 2.94 11.97 -30.28
C LEU A 353 4.43 11.86 -30.60
N PRO A 354 4.89 12.30 -31.77
CA PRO A 354 6.32 12.44 -32.04
C PRO A 354 6.91 13.51 -31.12
N ARG A 355 8.23 13.52 -30.88
CA ARG A 355 8.88 14.62 -30.14
C ARG A 355 8.77 15.98 -30.85
N VAL A 356 8.65 15.98 -32.18
CA VAL A 356 8.50 17.18 -33.00
C VAL A 356 7.44 16.90 -34.06
N ASP A 357 6.45 17.78 -34.18
CA ASP A 357 5.45 17.76 -35.24
C ASP A 357 5.51 19.09 -36.03
N PRO A 358 6.49 19.26 -36.93
CA PRO A 358 6.66 20.51 -37.66
C PRO A 358 5.51 20.77 -38.63
N ALA A 359 4.86 19.71 -39.12
CA ALA A 359 3.75 19.77 -40.05
C ALA A 359 2.38 19.99 -39.36
N ARG A 360 2.35 20.07 -38.02
CA ARG A 360 1.13 20.22 -37.20
C ARG A 360 0.04 19.22 -37.61
N GLN A 361 0.45 17.97 -37.82
CA GLN A 361 -0.45 16.88 -38.22
C GLN A 361 -1.40 16.48 -37.09
N PHE A 362 -1.05 16.75 -35.84
CA PHE A 362 -1.88 16.49 -34.68
C PHE A 362 -2.56 17.78 -34.20
N ASN A 363 -3.88 17.89 -34.39
CA ASN A 363 -4.66 19.02 -33.87
C ASN A 363 -4.92 18.85 -32.37
N LEU A 364 -3.97 19.27 -31.54
CA LEU A 364 -4.03 19.09 -30.08
C LEU A 364 -5.16 19.86 -29.41
N GLU A 365 -5.64 20.95 -30.01
CA GLU A 365 -6.79 21.69 -29.47
C GLU A 365 -8.06 20.85 -29.53
N ALA A 366 -8.29 20.17 -30.67
CA ALA A 366 -9.41 19.24 -30.82
C ALA A 366 -9.20 17.95 -30.03
N LEU A 367 -8.04 17.31 -30.20
CA LEU A 367 -7.71 16.02 -29.55
C LEU A 367 -7.67 16.11 -28.02
N GLY A 368 -7.53 17.30 -27.45
CA GLY A 368 -7.47 17.49 -26.00
C GLY A 368 -8.74 17.08 -25.25
N GLN A 369 -9.88 17.00 -25.94
CA GLN A 369 -11.15 16.52 -25.38
C GLN A 369 -11.29 15.00 -25.48
N ASP A 370 -10.64 14.39 -26.46
CA ASP A 370 -10.79 12.96 -26.81
C ASP A 370 -9.70 12.08 -26.19
N VAL A 371 -8.55 12.67 -25.86
CA VAL A 371 -7.36 11.95 -25.42
C VAL A 371 -7.10 12.20 -23.94
N ASP A 372 -7.16 11.12 -23.16
CA ASP A 372 -6.86 11.11 -21.74
C ASP A 372 -5.36 11.38 -21.48
N ARG A 373 -4.49 10.84 -22.33
CA ARG A 373 -3.04 10.91 -22.15
C ARG A 373 -2.27 11.06 -23.46
N PHE A 374 -1.42 12.08 -23.55
CA PHE A 374 -0.48 12.28 -24.64
C PHE A 374 0.90 11.77 -24.25
N LEU A 375 1.41 10.77 -24.98
CA LEU A 375 2.73 10.18 -24.77
C LEU A 375 3.71 10.75 -25.80
N VAL A 376 4.62 11.62 -25.39
CA VAL A 376 5.59 12.24 -26.30
C VAL A 376 6.81 11.33 -26.46
N ASP A 377 7.03 10.82 -27.66
CA ASP A 377 8.04 9.80 -27.94
C ASP A 377 9.44 10.35 -28.25
N PHE A 378 10.40 10.09 -27.35
CA PHE A 378 11.83 10.43 -27.51
C PHE A 378 12.70 9.20 -27.83
N THR A 379 12.10 8.05 -28.11
CA THR A 379 12.80 6.76 -28.17
C THR A 379 13.36 6.44 -29.55
N HIS A 380 13.06 7.26 -30.56
CA HIS A 380 13.54 7.10 -31.93
C HIS A 380 14.17 8.39 -32.46
N VAL A 381 14.99 8.25 -33.50
CA VAL A 381 15.56 9.38 -34.23
C VAL A 381 14.97 9.40 -35.63
N GLU A 382 14.62 10.60 -36.10
CA GLU A 382 14.24 10.81 -37.48
C GLU A 382 15.45 11.25 -38.30
N GLY A 383 15.58 10.72 -39.52
CA GLY A 383 16.68 11.02 -40.44
C GLY A 383 18.03 10.44 -40.02
N ASP A 384 19.12 10.99 -40.56
CA ASP A 384 20.50 10.60 -40.27
C ASP A 384 21.04 11.33 -39.01
N ARG A 385 20.18 11.53 -38.01
CA ARG A 385 20.51 12.37 -36.87
C ARG A 385 21.42 11.63 -35.90
N ARG A 386 22.61 12.18 -35.71
CA ARG A 386 23.60 11.75 -34.71
C ARG A 386 23.35 12.37 -33.34
N GLY A 387 23.81 11.71 -32.29
CA GLY A 387 23.68 12.18 -30.90
C GLY A 387 22.65 11.41 -30.06
N PRO A 388 22.37 11.89 -28.83
CA PRO A 388 21.48 11.21 -27.91
C PRO A 388 20.02 11.14 -28.38
N LEU A 389 19.31 10.09 -27.93
CA LEU A 389 17.90 9.87 -28.24
C LEU A 389 17.01 10.91 -27.56
N ALA A 390 17.14 11.04 -26.24
CA ALA A 390 16.27 11.85 -25.39
C ALA A 390 17.05 12.91 -24.58
N PRO A 391 17.85 13.81 -25.20
CA PRO A 391 18.57 14.83 -24.42
C PRO A 391 17.61 15.64 -23.55
N LEU A 392 17.97 15.89 -22.29
CA LEU A 392 17.13 16.68 -21.39
C LEU A 392 17.07 18.15 -21.82
N GLN A 393 18.22 18.69 -22.25
CA GLN A 393 18.42 20.08 -22.66
C GLN A 393 19.48 20.19 -23.77
N GLY A 394 19.83 21.43 -24.17
CA GLY A 394 21.01 21.73 -24.99
C GLY A 394 20.90 21.39 -26.47
N MET A 395 19.81 20.77 -26.91
CA MET A 395 19.52 20.47 -28.31
C MET A 395 18.20 21.12 -28.70
N VAL A 396 18.22 22.45 -28.80
CA VAL A 396 17.02 23.27 -29.07
C VAL A 396 16.17 22.63 -30.17
N ASN A 397 14.87 22.56 -29.90
CA ASN A 397 13.85 21.89 -30.72
C ASN A 397 13.84 20.36 -30.72
N ASN A 398 14.83 19.69 -30.12
CA ASN A 398 14.95 18.23 -30.08
C ASN A 398 15.29 17.65 -28.70
N ASP A 399 15.40 18.49 -27.67
CA ASP A 399 15.50 18.08 -26.27
C ASP A 399 14.15 18.06 -25.56
N VAL A 400 14.09 17.32 -24.46
CA VAL A 400 12.87 17.11 -23.66
C VAL A 400 12.26 18.45 -23.26
N GLN A 401 13.05 19.37 -22.70
CA GLN A 401 12.55 20.66 -22.21
C GLN A 401 11.92 21.51 -23.33
N SER A 402 12.61 21.66 -24.44
CA SER A 402 12.15 22.46 -25.59
C SER A 402 10.94 21.84 -26.26
N CYS A 403 10.93 20.51 -26.43
CA CYS A 403 9.81 19.80 -27.04
C CYS A 403 8.56 19.89 -26.17
N MET A 404 8.69 19.61 -24.87
CA MET A 404 7.56 19.70 -23.95
C MET A 404 7.05 21.14 -23.80
N SER A 405 7.93 22.14 -23.78
CA SER A 405 7.49 23.54 -23.75
C SER A 405 6.56 23.89 -24.91
N ARG A 406 6.79 23.35 -26.12
CA ARG A 406 5.88 23.55 -27.27
C ARG A 406 4.54 22.87 -27.07
N TYR A 407 4.52 21.63 -26.58
CA TYR A 407 3.27 20.92 -26.31
C TYR A 407 2.46 21.62 -25.20
N LEU A 408 3.11 22.07 -24.14
CA LEU A 408 2.47 22.79 -23.04
C LEU A 408 1.96 24.18 -23.45
N ALA A 409 2.59 24.82 -24.45
CA ALA A 409 2.13 26.11 -24.98
C ALA A 409 0.77 26.04 -25.70
N THR A 410 0.25 24.84 -25.96
CA THR A 410 -1.11 24.63 -26.53
C THR A 410 -2.23 24.95 -25.54
N GLY A 411 -1.92 25.05 -24.24
CA GLY A 411 -2.90 25.31 -23.18
C GLY A 411 -3.46 24.06 -22.51
N LEU A 412 -3.13 22.85 -23.00
CA LEU A 412 -3.50 21.61 -22.33
C LEU A 412 -2.81 21.45 -20.97
N PRO A 413 -3.49 20.86 -19.96
CA PRO A 413 -2.91 20.69 -18.64
C PRO A 413 -1.63 19.83 -18.69
N PRO A 414 -0.55 20.20 -17.98
CA PRO A 414 0.68 19.40 -17.96
C PRO A 414 0.45 17.93 -17.56
N SER A 415 -0.54 17.67 -16.71
CA SER A 415 -0.92 16.32 -16.27
C SER A 415 -1.42 15.39 -17.39
N HIS A 416 -1.81 15.92 -18.55
CA HIS A 416 -2.18 15.10 -19.71
C HIS A 416 -0.95 14.55 -20.43
N PHE A 417 0.23 15.14 -20.24
CA PHE A 417 1.43 14.77 -20.97
C PHE A 417 2.34 13.83 -20.21
N PHE A 418 2.94 12.91 -20.96
CA PHE A 418 3.84 11.88 -20.48
C PHE A 418 5.08 11.80 -21.37
N LEU A 419 6.23 11.57 -20.76
CA LEU A 419 7.47 11.34 -21.50
C LEU A 419 7.63 9.86 -21.81
N VAL A 420 7.84 9.49 -23.07
CA VAL A 420 8.31 8.14 -23.41
C VAL A 420 9.83 8.17 -23.50
N LEU A 421 10.50 7.39 -22.65
CA LEU A 421 11.96 7.36 -22.52
C LEU A 421 12.53 5.98 -22.86
N PRO A 422 13.69 5.93 -23.54
CA PRO A 422 14.29 4.68 -23.96
C PRO A 422 15.08 4.01 -22.83
N TYR A 423 14.95 2.69 -22.67
CA TYR A 423 15.86 1.82 -21.89
C TYR A 423 16.93 1.19 -22.80
N TYR A 424 17.23 1.88 -23.89
CA TYR A 424 18.25 1.52 -24.85
C TYR A 424 18.98 2.77 -25.33
N GLY A 425 20.19 2.56 -25.82
CA GLY A 425 21.01 3.59 -26.44
C GLY A 425 21.04 3.48 -27.96
N ILE A 426 21.78 4.41 -28.55
CA ILE A 426 22.09 4.49 -29.97
C ILE A 426 23.61 4.46 -30.14
N ILE A 427 24.08 3.59 -31.02
CA ILE A 427 25.47 3.58 -31.50
C ILE A 427 25.55 4.56 -32.66
N ASP A 428 26.28 5.65 -32.44
CA ASP A 428 26.51 6.75 -33.38
C ASP A 428 27.53 6.32 -34.44
N THR A 429 27.02 5.62 -35.46
CA THR A 429 27.77 5.22 -36.66
C THR A 429 27.17 5.89 -37.91
N PRO A 430 27.98 6.25 -38.93
CA PRO A 430 27.46 6.77 -40.19
C PRO A 430 26.42 5.84 -40.83
N GLY A 431 25.30 6.39 -41.31
CA GLY A 431 24.23 5.64 -41.94
C GLY A 431 23.09 5.30 -40.97
N THR A 432 22.60 4.06 -40.99
CA THR A 432 21.40 3.71 -40.21
C THR A 432 21.70 3.67 -38.71
N PRO A 433 20.93 4.41 -37.88
CA PRO A 433 20.99 4.32 -36.43
C PRO A 433 20.91 2.87 -35.92
N ARG A 434 21.87 2.46 -35.08
CA ARG A 434 21.86 1.13 -34.47
C ARG A 434 21.49 1.25 -33.00
N TYR A 435 20.38 0.63 -32.62
CA TYR A 435 19.93 0.57 -31.23
C TYR A 435 20.63 -0.56 -30.47
N ILE A 436 20.91 -0.32 -29.19
CA ILE A 436 21.50 -1.30 -28.28
C ILE A 436 20.86 -1.17 -26.90
N THR A 437 20.34 -2.26 -26.35
CA THR A 437 19.65 -2.26 -25.05
C THR A 437 20.58 -1.90 -23.90
N TYR A 438 20.06 -1.31 -22.83
CA TYR A 438 20.86 -0.92 -21.67
C TYR A 438 21.60 -2.11 -21.06
N GLY A 439 20.94 -3.26 -20.89
CA GLY A 439 21.57 -4.48 -20.40
C GLY A 439 22.74 -4.94 -21.28
N ARG A 440 22.63 -4.77 -22.61
CA ARG A 440 23.73 -5.07 -23.54
C ARG A 440 24.87 -4.05 -23.42
N ILE A 441 24.57 -2.76 -23.23
CA ILE A 441 25.60 -1.75 -22.98
C ILE A 441 26.40 -2.12 -21.72
N ARG A 442 25.70 -2.40 -20.61
CA ARG A 442 26.33 -2.74 -19.32
C ARG A 442 27.14 -4.03 -19.36
N SER A 443 26.69 -5.04 -20.09
CA SER A 443 27.40 -6.32 -20.21
C SER A 443 28.63 -6.27 -21.13
N LEU A 444 28.57 -5.50 -22.22
CA LEU A 444 29.63 -5.48 -23.24
C LEU A 444 30.73 -4.44 -22.95
N TYR A 445 30.40 -3.36 -22.23
CA TYR A 445 31.31 -2.25 -21.98
C TYR A 445 31.55 -2.10 -20.47
N ALA A 446 32.76 -2.46 -20.04
CA ALA A 446 33.19 -2.33 -18.64
C ALA A 446 33.65 -0.90 -18.27
N ALA A 447 33.73 0.00 -19.25
CA ALA A 447 34.15 1.38 -19.02
C ALA A 447 33.05 2.16 -18.29
N GLU A 448 33.45 3.02 -17.35
CA GLU A 448 32.53 3.92 -16.67
C GLU A 448 31.90 4.91 -17.66
N PRO A 449 30.56 5.12 -17.62
CA PRO A 449 29.89 6.10 -18.44
C PRO A 449 30.47 7.51 -18.23
N ARG A 450 30.61 8.24 -19.32
CA ARG A 450 30.86 9.68 -19.30
C ARG A 450 29.53 10.41 -19.40
N TYR A 451 29.48 11.62 -18.87
CA TYR A 451 28.27 12.42 -18.83
C TYR A 451 28.49 13.72 -19.59
N ASP A 452 27.53 14.04 -20.45
CA ASP A 452 27.45 15.34 -21.09
C ASP A 452 26.41 16.18 -20.36
N ASP A 453 26.86 17.09 -19.50
CA ASP A 453 25.98 17.98 -18.73
C ASP A 453 25.25 19.00 -19.61
N ALA A 454 25.77 19.31 -20.81
CA ALA A 454 25.12 20.22 -21.75
C ALA A 454 23.82 19.61 -22.29
N THR A 455 23.80 18.30 -22.50
CA THR A 455 22.61 17.58 -22.98
C THR A 455 21.88 16.80 -21.90
N GLY A 456 22.50 16.57 -20.75
CA GLY A 456 21.98 15.73 -19.67
C GLY A 456 21.94 14.25 -20.03
N THR A 457 22.94 13.76 -20.78
CA THR A 457 22.96 12.37 -21.30
C THR A 457 24.27 11.65 -20.99
N ALA A 458 24.21 10.31 -21.00
CA ALA A 458 25.37 9.46 -20.77
C ALA A 458 25.91 8.97 -22.11
N PHE A 459 27.23 8.78 -22.17
CA PHE A 459 27.86 8.20 -23.35
C PHE A 459 29.09 7.35 -23.03
N LEU A 460 29.39 6.45 -23.96
CA LEU A 460 30.62 5.65 -23.97
C LEU A 460 31.31 5.80 -25.32
N ASP A 461 32.60 6.07 -25.30
CA ASP A 461 33.43 6.05 -26.50
C ASP A 461 33.92 4.61 -26.74
N THR A 462 33.60 4.03 -27.91
CA THR A 462 34.01 2.66 -28.25
C THR A 462 35.41 2.64 -28.86
N PRO A 463 36.15 1.52 -28.77
CA PRO A 463 37.48 1.38 -29.38
C PRO A 463 37.51 1.64 -30.91
N GLY A 464 36.36 1.51 -31.59
CA GLY A 464 36.20 1.76 -33.03
C GLY A 464 35.83 3.20 -33.41
N ARG A 465 35.98 4.19 -32.51
CA ARG A 465 35.61 5.61 -32.68
C ARG A 465 34.11 5.89 -32.83
N ALA A 466 33.24 4.90 -32.68
CA ALA A 466 31.80 5.14 -32.54
C ALA A 466 31.48 5.54 -31.10
N ARG A 467 30.49 6.42 -30.91
CA ARG A 467 29.99 6.81 -29.58
C ARG A 467 28.67 6.12 -29.32
N ILE A 468 28.47 5.60 -28.13
CA ILE A 468 27.17 5.09 -27.69
C ILE A 468 26.55 6.15 -26.82
N TRP A 469 25.42 6.71 -27.24
CA TRP A 469 24.61 7.60 -26.41
C TRP A 469 23.48 6.81 -25.79
N PHE A 470 23.28 6.97 -24.48
CA PHE A 470 22.24 6.24 -23.75
C PHE A 470 21.86 7.01 -22.50
N ASP A 471 20.92 6.44 -21.75
CA ASP A 471 20.57 6.91 -20.44
C ASP A 471 20.82 5.83 -19.39
N ASP A 472 21.39 6.24 -18.27
CA ASP A 472 21.55 5.43 -17.08
C ASP A 472 20.65 5.95 -15.94
N ALA A 473 20.76 5.33 -14.76
CA ALA A 473 19.98 5.72 -13.60
C ALA A 473 20.16 7.22 -13.24
N ARG A 474 21.35 7.78 -13.45
CA ARG A 474 21.66 9.19 -13.13
C ARG A 474 20.99 10.14 -14.11
N THR A 475 21.10 9.88 -15.42
CA THR A 475 20.50 10.78 -16.43
C THR A 475 18.99 10.63 -16.48
N LEU A 476 18.44 9.41 -16.30
CA LEU A 476 17.00 9.20 -16.15
C LEU A 476 16.46 9.91 -14.91
N SER A 477 17.15 9.85 -13.77
CA SER A 477 16.73 10.56 -12.55
C SER A 477 16.54 12.06 -12.79
N LYS A 478 17.42 12.71 -13.56
CA LYS A 478 17.26 14.13 -13.92
C LYS A 478 16.01 14.38 -14.78
N LYS A 479 15.66 13.44 -15.67
CA LYS A 479 14.44 13.53 -16.49
C LYS A 479 13.18 13.25 -15.67
N TYR A 480 13.24 12.33 -14.72
CA TYR A 480 12.16 12.08 -13.77
C TYR A 480 11.93 13.30 -12.85
N ASP A 481 13.00 13.96 -12.40
CA ASP A 481 12.90 15.25 -11.69
C ASP A 481 12.23 16.32 -12.57
N TYR A 482 12.54 16.35 -13.87
CA TYR A 482 11.84 17.21 -14.82
C TYR A 482 10.34 16.88 -14.90
N VAL A 483 9.94 15.62 -15.07
CA VAL A 483 8.53 15.17 -15.06
C VAL A 483 7.80 15.69 -13.81
N LEU A 484 8.40 15.55 -12.63
CA LEU A 484 7.82 16.00 -11.37
C LEU A 484 7.72 17.53 -11.29
N SER A 485 8.79 18.24 -11.67
CA SER A 485 8.89 19.70 -11.59
C SER A 485 7.98 20.42 -12.58
N ALA A 486 7.82 19.87 -13.79
CA ALA A 486 6.94 20.40 -14.83
C ALA A 486 5.46 20.00 -14.62
N GLY A 487 5.15 19.19 -13.60
CA GLY A 487 3.79 18.77 -13.31
C GLY A 487 3.21 17.78 -14.33
N LEU A 488 4.07 17.07 -15.06
CA LEU A 488 3.64 16.08 -16.05
C LEU A 488 2.89 14.91 -15.40
N GLY A 489 2.05 14.23 -16.16
CA GLY A 489 1.24 13.09 -15.69
C GLY A 489 2.08 11.88 -15.28
N GLY A 490 3.27 11.73 -15.87
CA GLY A 490 4.20 10.66 -15.56
C GLY A 490 5.15 10.31 -16.70
N VAL A 491 5.59 9.05 -16.72
CA VAL A 491 6.58 8.53 -17.68
C VAL A 491 6.15 7.18 -18.25
N ALA A 492 6.54 6.91 -19.50
CA ALA A 492 6.44 5.61 -20.14
C ALA A 492 7.84 5.13 -20.57
N ILE A 493 8.13 3.84 -20.35
CA ILE A 493 9.42 3.23 -20.65
C ILE A 493 9.33 2.40 -21.93
N ARG A 494 10.32 2.56 -22.82
CA ARG A 494 10.42 1.76 -24.05
C ARG A 494 11.83 1.14 -24.21
N LEU A 495 12.02 -0.17 -24.35
CA LEU A 495 11.05 -1.22 -24.08
C LEU A 495 11.25 -1.73 -22.65
N MET A 496 10.14 -2.09 -22.02
CA MET A 496 10.15 -2.70 -20.69
C MET A 496 11.02 -3.96 -20.72
N GLY A 497 12.03 -4.03 -19.84
CA GLY A 497 12.97 -5.13 -19.74
C GLY A 497 14.29 -4.99 -20.51
N ASP A 498 14.50 -3.89 -21.25
CA ASP A 498 15.76 -3.66 -21.97
C ASP A 498 16.96 -3.34 -21.03
N ASP A 499 16.71 -3.15 -19.75
CA ASP A 499 17.69 -3.01 -18.67
C ASP A 499 18.13 -4.33 -18.02
N ALA A 500 17.40 -5.42 -18.28
CA ALA A 500 17.69 -6.73 -17.67
C ALA A 500 19.11 -7.25 -18.04
N PRO A 501 19.79 -7.93 -17.09
CA PRO A 501 19.34 -8.32 -15.75
C PRO A 501 19.58 -7.24 -14.67
N TYR A 502 19.92 -6.01 -15.04
CA TYR A 502 20.28 -4.95 -14.09
C TYR A 502 19.02 -4.19 -13.62
N GLY A 503 18.90 -3.95 -12.31
CA GLY A 503 17.71 -3.31 -11.72
C GLY A 503 17.83 -1.79 -11.50
N GLU A 504 18.99 -1.20 -11.77
CA GLU A 504 19.31 0.20 -11.43
C GLU A 504 18.40 1.24 -12.11
N LEU A 505 17.88 0.97 -13.32
CA LEU A 505 16.94 1.90 -13.97
C LEU A 505 15.55 1.82 -13.33
N GLN A 506 15.11 0.63 -12.94
CA GLN A 506 13.89 0.42 -12.17
C GLN A 506 14.00 1.04 -10.77
N GLU A 507 15.17 0.96 -10.11
CA GLU A 507 15.42 1.63 -8.82
C GLU A 507 15.30 3.15 -8.94
N ALA A 508 15.74 3.75 -10.06
CA ALA A 508 15.54 5.17 -10.31
C ALA A 508 14.05 5.54 -10.45
N LEU A 509 13.22 4.68 -11.05
CA LEU A 509 11.77 4.87 -11.05
C LEU A 509 11.18 4.79 -9.64
N MET A 510 11.61 3.79 -8.86
CA MET A 510 11.17 3.61 -7.47
C MET A 510 11.45 4.85 -6.64
N ASP A 511 12.69 5.36 -6.69
CA ASP A 511 13.10 6.53 -5.92
C ASP A 511 12.27 7.79 -6.23
N LYS A 512 11.92 7.97 -7.50
CA LYS A 512 11.26 9.20 -7.97
C LYS A 512 9.74 9.15 -7.89
N PHE A 513 9.15 7.99 -8.15
CA PHE A 513 7.70 7.90 -8.33
C PHE A 513 6.97 7.09 -7.26
N VAL A 514 7.66 6.26 -6.47
CA VAL A 514 7.02 5.43 -5.45
C VAL A 514 7.28 6.00 -4.07
N VAL A 515 6.22 6.17 -3.28
CA VAL A 515 6.33 6.62 -1.89
C VAL A 515 5.53 5.71 -0.96
N ALA A 516 5.92 5.64 0.30
CA ALA A 516 5.16 4.94 1.31
C ALA A 516 3.85 5.70 1.62
N ASP A 517 2.75 4.96 1.67
CA ASP A 517 1.46 5.47 2.12
C ASP A 517 1.00 4.70 3.36
N THR A 518 0.29 5.39 4.25
CA THR A 518 -0.22 4.81 5.49
C THR A 518 -1.72 4.99 5.56
N THR A 519 -2.44 3.88 5.56
CA THR A 519 -3.90 3.87 5.77
C THR A 519 -4.20 3.50 7.22
N TYR A 520 -4.92 4.35 7.92
CA TYR A 520 -5.40 4.05 9.27
C TYR A 520 -6.59 3.09 9.18
N ILE A 521 -6.47 1.95 9.85
CA ILE A 521 -7.59 1.04 10.04
C ILE A 521 -8.34 1.54 11.28
N ALA A 522 -9.67 1.48 11.24
CA ALA A 522 -10.54 2.04 12.28
C ALA A 522 -10.01 1.69 13.67
N ASP A 523 -10.01 2.69 14.57
CA ASP A 523 -9.39 2.58 15.89
C ASP A 523 -9.85 1.28 16.58
N ILE A 524 -8.95 0.30 16.68
CA ILE A 524 -9.07 -0.71 17.71
C ILE A 524 -8.78 0.08 18.98
N ARG A 525 -9.84 0.62 19.62
CA ARG A 525 -9.78 0.78 21.05
C ARG A 525 -9.34 -0.59 21.54
N LYS A 526 -8.08 -0.73 21.94
CA LYS A 526 -7.80 -1.43 23.17
C LYS A 526 -8.74 -0.72 24.13
N VAL A 527 -9.93 -1.29 24.27
CA VAL A 527 -10.65 -1.16 25.49
C VAL A 527 -9.63 -1.76 26.45
N SER A 528 -8.72 -0.93 26.98
CA SER A 528 -8.31 -1.05 28.36
C SER A 528 -9.64 -1.35 28.99
N ARG A 529 -9.86 -2.65 29.34
CA ARG A 529 -11.09 -3.12 29.98
C ARG A 529 -11.47 -1.93 30.83
N PRO A 530 -12.65 -1.28 30.62
CA PRO A 530 -12.98 -0.18 31.50
C PRO A 530 -12.64 -0.73 32.87
N LEU A 531 -11.82 -0.01 33.65
CA LEU A 531 -11.72 -0.32 35.08
C LEU A 531 -13.18 -0.35 35.46
N ILE A 532 -13.77 -1.56 35.50
CA ILE A 532 -15.21 -1.71 35.52
C ILE A 532 -15.45 -1.10 36.88
N PRO A 533 -16.07 0.10 36.98
CA PRO A 533 -16.49 0.52 38.28
C PRO A 533 -17.36 -0.64 38.72
N PHE A 534 -17.02 -1.27 39.84
CA PHE A 534 -17.75 -2.40 40.40
C PHE A 534 -19.12 -1.86 40.84
N THR A 535 -19.94 -1.47 39.87
CA THR A 535 -21.25 -0.87 39.98
C THR A 535 -22.18 -1.94 39.45
N GLY A 536 -22.96 -2.46 40.38
CA GLY A 536 -23.66 -3.73 40.29
C GLY A 536 -24.70 -3.84 39.17
N TRP A 537 -25.06 -5.10 38.94
CA TRP A 537 -26.24 -5.56 38.22
C TRP A 537 -26.31 -5.23 36.71
N LYS A 538 -25.40 -5.81 35.92
CA LYS A 538 -25.63 -6.11 34.49
C LYS A 538 -26.42 -7.41 34.25
N TRP A 539 -26.75 -8.17 35.30
CA TRP A 539 -27.35 -9.51 35.24
C TRP A 539 -28.88 -9.48 35.22
N THR A 540 -29.47 -8.76 34.26
CA THR A 540 -30.91 -8.84 34.06
C THR A 540 -31.27 -10.22 33.49
N LEU A 541 -32.48 -10.71 33.78
CA LEU A 541 -32.95 -12.00 33.25
C LEU A 541 -32.85 -12.10 31.71
N PRO A 542 -33.15 -11.02 30.93
CA PRO A 542 -32.95 -11.02 29.48
C PRO A 542 -31.48 -11.13 29.06
N TYR A 543 -30.55 -10.51 29.81
CA TYR A 543 -29.12 -10.63 29.55
C TYR A 543 -28.62 -12.07 29.77
N LEU A 544 -29.04 -12.70 30.87
CA LEU A 544 -28.72 -14.10 31.16
C LEU A 544 -29.30 -15.05 30.11
N GLN A 545 -30.53 -14.78 29.66
CA GLN A 545 -31.17 -15.54 28.59
C GLN A 545 -30.40 -15.39 27.26
N ALA A 546 -29.99 -14.17 26.90
CA ALA A 546 -29.23 -13.94 25.68
C ALA A 546 -27.85 -14.61 25.71
N LYS A 547 -27.14 -14.59 26.85
CA LYS A 547 -25.86 -15.31 27.02
C LYS A 547 -26.06 -16.82 26.96
N TYR A 548 -27.14 -17.34 27.54
CA TYR A 548 -27.49 -18.76 27.41
C TYR A 548 -27.74 -19.15 25.94
N GLU A 549 -28.51 -18.34 25.19
CA GLU A 549 -28.77 -18.57 23.77
C GLU A 549 -27.47 -18.55 22.93
N GLN A 550 -26.50 -17.68 23.26
CA GLN A 550 -25.18 -17.65 22.60
C GLN A 550 -24.42 -18.97 22.80
N TYR A 551 -24.38 -19.48 24.04
CA TYR A 551 -23.71 -20.74 24.35
C TYR A 551 -24.44 -21.94 23.76
N GLU A 552 -25.77 -21.98 23.85
CA GLU A 552 -26.59 -23.05 23.26
C GLU A 552 -26.38 -23.13 21.74
N PHE A 553 -26.32 -21.99 21.05
CA PHE A 553 -26.02 -21.94 19.62
C PHE A 553 -24.62 -22.49 19.31
N LEU A 554 -23.61 -22.08 20.09
CA LEU A 554 -22.22 -22.54 19.92
C LEU A 554 -22.10 -24.07 20.03
N PHE A 555 -22.80 -24.68 20.98
CA PHE A 555 -22.75 -26.13 21.20
C PHE A 555 -23.65 -26.94 20.26
N SER A 556 -24.70 -26.33 19.71
CA SER A 556 -25.64 -26.99 18.80
C SER A 556 -25.18 -26.94 17.34
N TYR A 557 -24.42 -25.91 16.97
CA TYR A 557 -23.96 -25.67 15.60
C TYR A 557 -22.45 -25.39 15.55
N PRO A 558 -21.60 -26.41 15.80
CA PRO A 558 -20.15 -26.23 15.89
C PRO A 558 -19.48 -25.82 14.56
N CYS A 559 -20.08 -26.16 13.41
CA CYS A 559 -19.53 -25.88 12.08
C CYS A 559 -19.95 -24.54 11.48
N VAL A 560 -20.81 -23.76 12.15
CA VAL A 560 -21.26 -22.45 11.66
C VAL A 560 -20.25 -21.38 12.08
N ILE A 561 -19.63 -20.70 11.11
CA ILE A 561 -18.52 -19.75 11.32
C ILE A 561 -18.96 -18.49 12.08
N ASP A 562 -20.18 -18.00 11.85
CA ASP A 562 -20.69 -16.73 12.39
C ASP A 562 -22.08 -16.87 13.01
N PHE A 563 -22.36 -16.06 14.05
CA PHE A 563 -23.72 -15.95 14.57
C PHE A 563 -24.67 -15.33 13.51
N PRO A 564 -25.86 -15.93 13.28
CA PRO A 564 -26.87 -15.39 12.39
C PRO A 564 -27.20 -13.92 12.69
N LYS A 565 -27.31 -13.09 11.64
CA LYS A 565 -27.56 -11.64 11.78
C LYS A 565 -28.82 -11.32 12.63
N VAL A 566 -29.85 -12.15 12.51
CA VAL A 566 -31.11 -12.01 13.27
C VAL A 566 -30.88 -12.18 14.78
N LEU A 567 -30.09 -13.18 15.18
CA LEU A 567 -29.75 -13.45 16.57
C LEU A 567 -28.84 -12.36 17.14
N ARG A 568 -27.83 -11.92 16.38
CA ARG A 568 -26.96 -10.80 16.79
C ARG A 568 -27.74 -9.52 17.09
N LYS A 569 -28.72 -9.17 16.25
CA LYS A 569 -29.60 -8.00 16.45
C LYS A 569 -30.52 -8.17 17.66
N ARG A 570 -30.92 -9.40 17.99
CA ARG A 570 -31.73 -9.71 19.18
C ARG A 570 -30.90 -9.59 20.46
N TRP A 571 -29.71 -10.18 20.51
CA TRP A 571 -28.82 -10.14 21.66
C TRP A 571 -28.25 -8.75 21.95
N SER A 572 -27.95 -7.98 20.91
CA SER A 572 -27.57 -6.57 21.04
C SER A 572 -28.65 -5.74 21.76
N ARG A 573 -29.93 -5.97 21.42
CA ARG A 573 -31.07 -5.32 22.11
C ARG A 573 -31.24 -5.77 23.56
N MET A 574 -30.67 -6.91 23.95
CA MET A 574 -30.68 -7.44 25.32
C MET A 574 -29.42 -7.03 26.11
N GLY A 575 -28.57 -6.16 25.57
CA GLY A 575 -27.40 -5.60 26.26
C GLY A 575 -26.13 -6.44 26.14
N ILE A 576 -26.03 -7.32 25.14
CA ILE A 576 -24.78 -8.04 24.83
C ILE A 576 -23.94 -7.19 23.87
N ASP A 577 -22.78 -6.76 24.37
CA ASP A 577 -21.79 -6.01 23.60
C ASP A 577 -20.86 -6.92 22.78
N ASP A 578 -20.66 -8.17 23.23
CA ASP A 578 -19.81 -9.16 22.57
C ASP A 578 -20.63 -10.08 21.63
N LEU A 579 -20.56 -9.78 20.34
CA LEU A 579 -21.29 -10.46 19.26
C LEU A 579 -20.35 -11.24 18.34
N ASP A 580 -19.07 -11.32 18.68
CA ASP A 580 -18.09 -12.12 17.95
C ASP A 580 -18.11 -13.55 18.48
N ARG A 581 -18.35 -14.52 17.59
CA ARG A 581 -18.34 -15.94 17.94
C ARG A 581 -16.98 -16.37 18.46
N ASN A 582 -15.91 -15.80 17.91
CA ASN A 582 -14.57 -16.18 18.28
C ASN A 582 -14.23 -15.78 19.73
N SER A 583 -14.69 -14.59 20.13
CA SER A 583 -14.56 -14.10 21.51
C SER A 583 -15.33 -14.98 22.50
N VAL A 584 -16.58 -15.36 22.17
CA VAL A 584 -17.41 -16.24 23.01
C VAL A 584 -16.79 -17.64 23.14
N GLU A 585 -16.22 -18.17 22.06
CA GLU A 585 -15.50 -19.44 22.08
C GLU A 585 -14.27 -19.39 22.99
N ASP A 586 -13.47 -18.33 22.91
CA ASP A 586 -12.32 -18.11 23.78
C ASP A 586 -12.72 -17.96 25.26
N GLU A 587 -13.84 -17.29 25.54
CA GLU A 587 -14.44 -17.18 26.88
C GLU A 587 -14.80 -18.56 27.44
N CYS A 588 -15.45 -19.41 26.65
CA CYS A 588 -15.79 -20.79 27.00
C CYS A 588 -14.53 -21.65 27.22
N ARG A 589 -13.57 -21.62 26.28
CA ARG A 589 -12.32 -22.39 26.37
C ARG A 589 -11.57 -22.03 27.65
N ARG A 590 -11.44 -20.75 27.95
CA ARG A 590 -10.76 -20.31 29.18
C ARG A 590 -11.48 -20.80 30.43
N SER A 591 -12.81 -20.71 30.46
CA SER A 591 -13.61 -21.11 31.62
C SER A 591 -13.51 -22.62 31.89
N PHE A 592 -13.65 -23.46 30.86
CA PHE A 592 -13.51 -24.91 31.01
C PHE A 592 -12.07 -25.34 31.33
N GLY A 593 -11.07 -24.63 30.81
CA GLY A 593 -9.66 -24.88 31.16
C GLY A 593 -9.37 -24.62 32.64
N ILE A 594 -9.86 -23.50 33.19
CA ILE A 594 -9.74 -23.18 34.62
C ILE A 594 -10.47 -24.22 35.48
N LEU A 595 -11.68 -24.62 35.08
CA LEU A 595 -12.48 -25.61 35.79
C LEU A 595 -11.79 -26.98 35.84
N THR A 596 -11.18 -27.39 34.72
CA THR A 596 -10.43 -28.65 34.61
C THR A 596 -9.21 -28.63 35.52
N LEU A 597 -8.44 -27.54 35.51
CA LEU A 597 -7.29 -27.37 36.42
C LEU A 597 -7.73 -27.40 37.89
N PHE A 598 -8.81 -26.71 38.23
CA PHE A 598 -9.36 -26.69 39.59
C PHE A 598 -9.73 -28.09 40.08
N PHE A 599 -10.53 -28.83 39.32
CA PHE A 599 -10.93 -30.18 39.72
C PHE A 599 -9.75 -31.16 39.74
N PHE A 600 -8.77 -30.99 38.86
CA PHE A 600 -7.56 -31.80 38.85
C PHE A 600 -6.73 -31.60 40.14
N LEU A 601 -6.56 -30.34 40.57
CA LEU A 601 -5.89 -30.02 41.84
C LEU A 601 -6.66 -30.55 43.05
N VAL A 602 -7.99 -30.43 43.05
CA VAL A 602 -8.85 -31.01 44.11
C VAL A 602 -8.71 -32.53 44.16
N PHE A 603 -8.71 -33.19 42.99
CA PHE A 603 -8.53 -34.64 42.91
C PHE A 603 -7.16 -35.08 43.46
N GLY A 604 -6.08 -34.40 43.06
CA GLY A 604 -4.73 -34.68 43.56
C GLY A 604 -4.61 -34.47 45.07
N GLY A 605 -5.20 -33.38 45.60
CA GLY A 605 -5.25 -33.11 47.04
C GLY A 605 -6.01 -34.18 47.82
N LEU A 606 -7.17 -34.61 47.31
CA LEU A 606 -7.95 -35.71 47.91
C LEU A 606 -7.20 -37.04 47.86
N LEU A 607 -6.49 -37.33 46.78
CA LEU A 607 -5.68 -38.55 46.62
C LEU A 607 -4.53 -38.59 47.63
N LEU A 608 -3.82 -37.47 47.82
CA LEU A 608 -2.77 -37.35 48.83
C LEU A 608 -3.31 -37.50 50.25
N LEU A 609 -4.45 -36.87 50.55
CA LEU A 609 -5.12 -36.99 51.85
C LEU A 609 -5.56 -38.45 52.10
N PHE A 610 -6.13 -39.10 51.10
CA PHE A 610 -6.57 -40.49 51.16
C PHE A 610 -5.38 -41.44 51.44
N ALA A 611 -4.27 -41.28 50.72
CA ALA A 611 -3.05 -42.06 50.93
C ALA A 611 -2.43 -41.81 52.32
N TYR A 612 -2.44 -40.56 52.79
CA TYR A 612 -1.94 -40.19 54.11
C TYR A 612 -2.77 -40.81 55.25
N GLN A 613 -4.10 -40.78 55.15
CA GLN A 613 -4.99 -41.29 56.19
C GLN A 613 -4.96 -42.83 56.29
N ILE A 614 -4.85 -43.54 55.17
CA ILE A 614 -4.73 -45.01 55.17
C ILE A 614 -3.46 -45.47 55.90
N ARG A 615 -2.34 -44.75 55.74
CA ARG A 615 -1.09 -45.07 56.43
C ARG A 615 -1.13 -44.85 57.94
N ARG A 616 -1.97 -43.93 58.43
CA ARG A 616 -2.02 -43.55 59.86
C ARG A 616 -3.15 -44.21 60.65
N LYS A 617 -4.29 -44.52 60.02
CA LYS A 617 -5.48 -45.04 60.72
C LYS A 617 -6.04 -46.27 60.02
N PRO A 618 -5.80 -47.49 60.55
CA PRO A 618 -6.30 -48.73 59.94
C PRO A 618 -7.83 -48.86 59.96
N ARG A 619 -8.55 -48.16 60.86
CA ARG A 619 -10.02 -48.08 60.89
C ARG A 619 -10.50 -46.64 60.63
N TRP A 620 -10.56 -46.24 59.37
CA TRP A 620 -11.06 -44.92 58.96
C TRP A 620 -12.52 -44.98 58.50
N VAL A 621 -13.43 -44.39 59.28
CA VAL A 621 -14.89 -44.37 59.03
C VAL A 621 -15.25 -43.68 57.70
N PHE A 622 -14.50 -42.66 57.29
CA PHE A 622 -14.78 -41.89 56.07
C PHE A 622 -14.11 -42.46 54.80
N ARG A 623 -13.55 -43.67 54.83
CA ARG A 623 -12.89 -44.28 53.66
C ARG A 623 -13.83 -44.40 52.45
N LYS A 624 -15.04 -44.93 52.66
CA LYS A 624 -16.04 -45.09 51.59
C LYS A 624 -16.56 -43.76 51.02
N PRO A 625 -16.98 -42.77 51.83
CA PRO A 625 -17.42 -41.48 51.29
C PRO A 625 -16.29 -40.71 50.61
N CYS A 626 -15.05 -40.79 51.09
CA CYS A 626 -13.92 -40.13 50.42
C CYS A 626 -13.65 -40.73 49.02
N MET A 627 -13.72 -42.07 48.87
CA MET A 627 -13.63 -42.72 47.56
C MET A 627 -14.77 -42.28 46.62
N ALA A 628 -16.01 -42.20 47.13
CA ALA A 628 -17.15 -41.73 46.32
C ALA A 628 -16.96 -40.29 45.83
N ILE A 629 -16.44 -39.40 46.68
CA ILE A 629 -16.13 -38.01 46.31
C ILE A 629 -15.01 -37.96 45.28
N MET A 630 -13.95 -38.77 45.44
CA MET A 630 -12.87 -38.84 44.45
C MET A 630 -13.37 -39.30 43.08
N VAL A 631 -14.24 -40.31 43.03
CA VAL A 631 -14.86 -40.76 41.77
C VAL A 631 -15.70 -39.65 41.15
N LEU A 632 -16.50 -38.93 41.95
CA LEU A 632 -17.28 -37.79 41.47
C LEU A 632 -16.38 -36.69 40.89
N VAL A 633 -15.30 -36.33 41.58
CA VAL A 633 -14.35 -35.31 41.09
C VAL A 633 -13.64 -35.80 39.83
N ALA A 634 -13.26 -37.07 39.72
CA ALA A 634 -12.67 -37.63 38.50
C ALA A 634 -13.62 -37.54 37.29
N VAL A 635 -14.92 -37.80 37.49
CA VAL A 635 -15.94 -37.61 36.45
C VAL A 635 -16.03 -36.13 36.05
N LEU A 636 -15.99 -35.20 37.02
CA LEU A 636 -16.02 -33.76 36.74
C LEU A 636 -14.80 -33.28 35.95
N VAL A 637 -13.59 -33.75 36.29
CA VAL A 637 -12.35 -33.49 35.51
C VAL A 637 -12.50 -33.97 34.08
N THR A 638 -13.04 -35.19 33.91
CA THR A 638 -13.21 -35.79 32.58
C THR A 638 -14.18 -34.94 31.76
N VAL A 639 -15.36 -34.65 32.29
CA VAL A 639 -16.37 -33.85 31.57
C VAL A 639 -15.84 -32.46 31.22
N SER A 640 -15.16 -31.79 32.15
CA SER A 640 -14.63 -30.44 31.88
C SER A 640 -13.49 -30.44 30.85
N ALA A 641 -12.64 -31.47 30.85
CA ALA A 641 -11.56 -31.63 29.87
C ALA A 641 -12.10 -31.89 28.45
N PHE A 642 -13.14 -32.72 28.33
CA PHE A 642 -13.83 -32.95 27.05
C PHE A 642 -14.53 -31.68 26.54
N MET A 643 -15.17 -30.91 27.43
CA MET A 643 -15.76 -29.62 27.07
C MET A 643 -14.70 -28.60 26.63
N TRP A 644 -13.54 -28.58 27.30
CA TRP A 644 -12.41 -27.75 26.88
C TRP A 644 -11.91 -28.14 25.49
N ALA A 645 -11.75 -29.44 25.24
CA ALA A 645 -11.32 -29.96 23.94
C ALA A 645 -12.33 -29.65 22.82
N PHE A 646 -13.64 -29.78 23.09
CA PHE A 646 -14.71 -29.50 22.12
C PHE A 646 -14.73 -28.04 21.63
N VAL A 647 -14.27 -27.10 22.44
CA VAL A 647 -14.24 -25.66 22.14
C VAL A 647 -12.86 -25.22 21.65
N THR A 648 -11.92 -26.16 21.43
CA THR A 648 -10.54 -25.84 21.05
C THR A 648 -10.32 -26.08 19.55
N ARG A 649 -10.18 -24.99 18.79
CA ARG A 649 -9.97 -25.01 17.32
C ARG A 649 -8.79 -25.82 16.81
N SER A 650 -7.77 -26.06 17.64
CA SER A 650 -6.55 -26.77 17.21
C SER A 650 -6.73 -28.29 17.09
N ILE A 651 -7.87 -28.83 17.53
CA ILE A 651 -8.14 -30.27 17.47
C ILE A 651 -9.02 -30.53 16.24
N GLY A 652 -8.38 -30.78 15.10
CA GLY A 652 -9.06 -31.08 13.85
C GLY A 652 -10.03 -32.26 13.98
N GLY A 653 -11.24 -32.11 13.42
CA GLY A 653 -12.29 -33.14 13.44
C GLY A 653 -13.05 -33.31 14.76
N PHE A 654 -12.79 -32.48 15.78
CA PHE A 654 -13.44 -32.60 17.09
C PHE A 654 -13.93 -31.23 17.61
N GLY A 655 -15.22 -30.92 17.39
CA GLY A 655 -15.84 -29.71 17.93
C GLY A 655 -15.80 -28.51 16.98
N THR A 656 -15.52 -27.31 17.51
CA THR A 656 -15.51 -26.06 16.73
C THR A 656 -14.29 -25.97 15.82
N SER A 657 -14.49 -25.72 14.52
CA SER A 657 -13.41 -25.59 13.52
C SER A 657 -13.47 -24.24 12.79
N SER A 658 -12.30 -23.73 12.38
CA SER A 658 -12.14 -22.57 11.49
C SER A 658 -12.30 -22.90 10.01
N GLU A 659 -12.21 -24.19 9.64
CA GLU A 659 -12.33 -24.66 8.26
C GLU A 659 -13.60 -25.51 8.09
N PRO A 660 -14.60 -25.03 7.33
CA PRO A 660 -15.89 -25.73 7.20
C PRO A 660 -15.78 -27.09 6.51
N GLN A 661 -14.76 -27.27 5.64
CA GLN A 661 -14.58 -28.49 4.86
C GLN A 661 -14.02 -29.66 5.69
N GLU A 662 -13.42 -29.37 6.85
CA GLU A 662 -12.89 -30.36 7.79
C GLU A 662 -13.77 -30.54 9.05
N CYS A 663 -14.92 -29.85 9.11
CA CYS A 663 -15.79 -29.87 10.28
C CYS A 663 -16.81 -31.01 10.20
N TYR A 664 -16.77 -31.92 11.18
CA TYR A 664 -17.81 -32.91 11.40
C TYR A 664 -18.89 -32.32 12.30
N ASP A 665 -20.13 -32.29 11.81
CA ASP A 665 -21.28 -31.80 12.58
C ASP A 665 -21.65 -32.81 13.67
N PHE A 666 -20.99 -32.65 14.83
CA PHE A 666 -21.16 -33.53 15.98
C PHE A 666 -21.85 -32.76 17.12
N PRO A 667 -23.18 -32.87 17.28
CA PRO A 667 -23.88 -32.15 18.33
C PRO A 667 -23.43 -32.63 19.72
N LEU A 668 -23.36 -31.70 20.68
CA LEU A 668 -22.88 -31.94 22.04
C LEU A 668 -23.59 -33.10 22.75
N SER A 669 -24.87 -33.35 22.44
CA SER A 669 -25.65 -34.46 22.98
C SER A 669 -25.04 -35.83 22.66
N THR A 670 -24.52 -36.01 21.46
CA THR A 670 -23.89 -37.25 21.01
C THR A 670 -22.54 -37.46 21.69
N LEU A 671 -21.78 -36.38 21.93
CA LEU A 671 -20.53 -36.43 22.70
C LEU A 671 -20.78 -36.92 24.13
N PHE A 672 -21.78 -36.36 24.81
CA PHE A 672 -22.12 -36.80 26.17
C PHE A 672 -22.55 -38.26 26.22
N TRP A 673 -23.24 -38.75 25.19
CA TRP A 673 -23.59 -40.16 25.11
C TRP A 673 -22.34 -41.06 25.06
N PHE A 674 -21.35 -40.71 24.23
CA PHE A 674 -20.08 -41.45 24.21
C PHE A 674 -19.31 -41.41 25.53
N ILE A 675 -19.30 -40.26 26.22
CA ILE A 675 -18.65 -40.14 27.53
C ILE A 675 -19.34 -41.06 28.55
N VAL A 676 -20.67 -41.06 28.60
CA VAL A 676 -21.44 -41.91 29.53
C VAL A 676 -21.23 -43.40 29.22
N VAL A 677 -21.32 -43.78 27.95
CA VAL A 677 -21.09 -45.16 27.51
C VAL A 677 -19.65 -45.59 27.81
N GLY A 678 -18.66 -44.75 27.54
CA GLY A 678 -17.25 -45.00 27.85
C GLY A 678 -17.00 -45.18 29.35
N LEU A 679 -17.60 -44.35 30.21
CA LEU A 679 -17.50 -44.49 31.66
C LEU A 679 -18.16 -45.77 32.17
N LEU A 680 -19.32 -46.16 31.63
CA LEU A 680 -20.01 -47.40 31.98
C LEU A 680 -19.17 -48.62 31.58
N ILE A 681 -18.67 -48.66 30.34
CA ILE A 681 -17.81 -49.73 29.84
C ILE A 681 -16.52 -49.81 30.66
N GLY A 682 -15.86 -48.67 30.93
CA GLY A 682 -14.66 -48.61 31.78
C GLY A 682 -14.92 -49.14 33.19
N GLY A 683 -16.09 -48.84 33.76
CA GLY A 683 -16.52 -49.38 35.05
C GLY A 683 -16.71 -50.90 35.02
N VAL A 684 -17.33 -51.44 33.97
CA VAL A 684 -17.53 -52.89 33.77
C VAL A 684 -16.17 -53.58 33.60
N ILE A 685 -15.29 -53.06 32.76
CA ILE A 685 -13.93 -53.61 32.54
C ILE A 685 -13.16 -53.61 33.86
N THR A 686 -13.17 -52.51 34.60
CA THR A 686 -12.46 -52.42 35.88
C THR A 686 -12.99 -53.46 36.88
N ARG A 687 -14.31 -53.64 36.92
CA ARG A 687 -14.98 -54.59 37.83
C ARG A 687 -14.71 -56.05 37.51
N TYR A 688 -14.75 -56.43 36.24
CA TYR A 688 -14.76 -57.84 35.83
C TYR A 688 -13.43 -58.33 35.21
N LEU A 689 -12.56 -57.43 34.76
CA LEU A 689 -11.24 -57.79 34.23
C LEU A 689 -10.13 -57.37 35.19
N VAL A 690 -10.12 -56.12 35.67
CA VAL A 690 -8.98 -55.59 36.44
C VAL A 690 -8.99 -56.08 37.89
N PHE A 691 -10.11 -55.95 38.61
CA PHE A 691 -10.17 -56.36 40.02
C PHE A 691 -9.91 -57.86 40.27
N PRO A 692 -10.31 -58.81 39.41
CA PRO A 692 -9.96 -60.22 39.55
C PRO A 692 -8.47 -60.53 39.31
N LEU A 693 -7.77 -59.70 38.53
CA LEU A 693 -6.33 -59.85 38.26
C LEU A 693 -5.46 -59.31 39.41
N ILE A 694 -6.00 -58.45 40.27
CA ILE A 694 -5.29 -57.92 41.44
C ILE A 694 -5.49 -58.89 42.61
N LYS A 695 -4.48 -59.75 42.88
CA LYS A 695 -4.45 -60.62 44.06
C LYS A 695 -4.54 -59.79 45.34
N LYS A 696 -5.36 -60.24 46.31
CA LYS A 696 -5.64 -59.55 47.59
C LYS A 696 -4.40 -59.21 48.42
N ASP A 697 -3.26 -59.85 48.14
CA ASP A 697 -2.04 -59.79 48.94
C ASP A 697 -1.08 -58.66 48.51
N HIS A 698 -1.41 -57.93 47.43
CA HIS A 698 -0.57 -56.85 46.87
C HIS A 698 -1.16 -55.45 47.04
N ILE A 699 -2.22 -55.29 47.85
CA ILE A 699 -2.78 -53.97 48.16
C ILE A 699 -2.37 -53.62 49.60
N PRO A 700 -1.52 -52.58 49.80
CA PRO A 700 -1.08 -52.17 51.14
C PRO A 700 -2.21 -51.63 52.02
#